data_AF-A0A5N6J1I9-F1
#
_entry.id   AF-A0A5N6J1I9-F1
#
_cell.length_a   1.000
_cell.length_b   1.000
_cell.length_c   1.000
_cell.angle_alpha   90.00
_cell.angle_beta   90.00
_cell.angle_gamma   90.00
#
_symmetry.space_group_name_H-M   'P 1'
#
loop_
_entity.id
_entity.type
_entity.pdbx_description
1 polymer ?
#
loop_
_entity_poly.entity_id
_entity_poly.type
_entity_poly.pdbx_seq_one_letter_code
_entity_poly.pdbx_strand_id
1 'polypeptide(L)'
;MVRLGTFIATILSSTVLASDLLIDTTSGPVEGFYNSSSVRAFLGIPYAEPATGPRRFKPPVPKSRSNQTVQADSFPATCPGQYTFSNESIWSVLPYMPCNTESMSEDCLAINIWAPKSKKNNGKSAVMMFIYGGGFTQGGTAIPFYDGTNLVEDHQDIVVVTFNYRVSIFGYPNAPGLEPGQQNVGLLDQRLAVEWVHRNIAQFGGDPSRIMLFGQSAGAASTDLYTYAVRIAIRYRRERELTSTDLQYPKNPIVHGVVLQSGAASIIINEDKSHQNWQNLSQALGCSTLQCMQDKPWEDILQEVSSGSYSFSPVPDNVTAFADFEDRAKEGGLARVPTLIGGANREASAYMNLSSRSIDETLVYTATQSTFNCPIVETVGNRLDQDIPTWRYLYHGNWSGLSPTPWLGAYHSSDVPIVFGTYNKTTIKPSSSPAEVAASKYIQGAWVAFAKDPWNGLSTYGWPQFTSQNRSLVHLALDNRVTATIGTAEQWDSHCRGGNPWRLANAQRHRARRIKCDETPESCRNCTSTGRKCEYDIQRLPRRLPGKRSTVGSIVRSTNIADGFRWKITSDERLCFSFFQHRSLPTIIGYFDSPLWQRLVLQMSQVDQAVYHAVVAFSAIHADYEARGNPLAIQNLDNSWQRFAIDQCGRAYALLIARSASQDPNLQQVTLVCCMLFVLSELIRGNYDLAFTHLRNGLHILKDAGCHRLSDACPTHTSTIEQSLVDTFSHLDMQSAYFGVGDPVLPMQLGLSRCESDEDDVKAFQHVCEARRALDRLMGAVFQFHTSISPLSPIEVSVKYGYLSTRQFDLSSQLRHFSRAFDPLYKSVSAHFGSKEKRGMDIIYLHQFSLSIILETCLLDRTMEVLNYYTPAFEKIVTLAEAITASFTERPSILLHMGVIAPLFFVSTECSEREVRWRAIRALQSWPHREGTWDSGLVARIAIETIKAEEQTVKDKGQASRVSHAFTTLSPEDQSYGEMVYTLDDGGEVQSRTFSLE
;
A
#
# COMPACT_ATOMS: atom_id res chain seq x y z
N MET A 1 78.85 -4.58 -67.74
CA MET A 1 78.20 -5.47 -68.71
C MET A 1 77.17 -6.30 -67.96
N VAL A 2 75.88 -6.15 -68.36
CA VAL A 2 74.79 -7.17 -68.34
C VAL A 2 74.39 -7.75 -66.96
N ARG A 3 73.12 -7.86 -66.52
CA ARG A 3 71.78 -7.28 -66.79
C ARG A 3 70.76 -8.21 -66.09
N LEU A 4 69.66 -7.62 -65.55
CA LEU A 4 68.30 -8.20 -65.34
C LEU A 4 68.15 -9.38 -64.36
N GLY A 5 67.08 -9.57 -63.57
CA GLY A 5 65.70 -9.06 -63.42
C GLY A 5 64.98 -10.13 -62.54
N THR A 6 63.92 -9.95 -61.74
CA THR A 6 62.79 -9.02 -61.71
C THR A 6 62.14 -9.15 -60.32
N PHE A 7 61.60 -8.06 -59.78
CA PHE A 7 60.85 -7.96 -58.51
C PHE A 7 59.33 -7.86 -58.83
N ILE A 8 58.47 -8.34 -57.92
CA ILE A 8 57.02 -8.06 -57.73
C ILE A 8 55.99 -8.78 -58.62
N ALA A 9 55.15 -9.64 -57.98
CA ALA A 9 53.71 -9.42 -57.83
C ALA A 9 53.04 -10.54 -56.99
N THR A 10 53.02 -10.35 -55.67
CA THR A 10 52.05 -10.98 -54.76
C THR A 10 50.70 -10.30 -54.98
N ILE A 11 49.76 -10.98 -55.64
CA ILE A 11 48.35 -10.58 -55.65
C ILE A 11 47.72 -11.15 -54.38
N LEU A 12 47.46 -10.26 -53.42
CA LEU A 12 46.54 -10.46 -52.31
C LEU A 12 45.15 -10.77 -52.88
N SER A 13 44.68 -12.00 -52.74
CA SER A 13 43.24 -12.24 -52.58
C SER A 13 42.88 -11.84 -51.16
N SER A 14 42.55 -10.57 -50.95
CA SER A 14 41.79 -10.14 -49.78
C SER A 14 40.38 -10.73 -49.89
N THR A 15 40.18 -11.94 -49.36
CA THR A 15 38.88 -12.31 -48.82
C THR A 15 38.61 -11.33 -47.69
N VAL A 16 37.83 -10.29 -47.97
CA VAL A 16 37.22 -9.46 -46.93
C VAL A 16 36.42 -10.44 -46.08
N LEU A 17 36.94 -10.77 -44.89
CA LEU A 17 36.17 -11.42 -43.85
C LEU A 17 35.01 -10.47 -43.57
N ALA A 18 33.83 -10.79 -44.09
CA ALA A 18 32.62 -10.05 -43.78
C ALA A 18 32.47 -10.06 -42.25
N SER A 19 32.50 -8.87 -41.64
CA SER A 19 32.35 -8.68 -40.20
C SER A 19 31.07 -9.35 -39.74
N ASP A 20 31.13 -10.18 -38.68
CA ASP A 20 29.94 -10.79 -38.06
C ASP A 20 29.02 -9.76 -37.38
N LEU A 21 29.46 -8.50 -37.33
CA LEU A 21 28.71 -7.34 -36.89
C LEU A 21 27.96 -6.63 -38.04
N LEU A 22 28.20 -6.98 -39.31
CA LEU A 22 27.47 -6.40 -40.45
C LEU A 22 26.38 -7.38 -40.91
N ILE A 23 25.12 -7.04 -40.66
CA ILE A 23 23.95 -7.89 -40.91
C ILE A 23 23.01 -7.22 -41.93
N ASP A 24 22.69 -7.92 -43.01
CA ASP A 24 21.69 -7.44 -43.97
C ASP A 24 20.27 -7.75 -43.50
N THR A 25 19.39 -6.74 -43.51
CA THR A 25 18.00 -6.85 -43.05
C THR A 25 17.04 -6.28 -44.09
N THR A 26 15.73 -6.42 -43.86
CA THR A 26 14.69 -5.77 -44.68
C THR A 26 14.75 -4.23 -44.61
N SER A 27 15.33 -3.65 -43.56
CA SER A 27 15.51 -2.20 -43.43
C SER A 27 16.78 -1.69 -44.13
N GLY A 28 17.71 -2.58 -44.49
CA GLY A 28 19.04 -2.25 -45.00
C GLY A 28 20.16 -2.96 -44.23
N PRO A 29 21.43 -2.71 -44.58
CA PRO A 29 22.58 -3.21 -43.82
C PRO A 29 22.65 -2.54 -42.44
N VAL A 30 22.95 -3.32 -41.40
CA VAL A 30 23.06 -2.89 -40.01
C VAL A 30 24.42 -3.29 -39.46
N GLU A 31 25.15 -2.36 -38.89
CA GLU A 31 26.44 -2.59 -38.25
C GLU A 31 26.32 -2.46 -36.73
N GLY A 32 26.51 -3.56 -36.01
CA GLY A 32 26.50 -3.60 -34.55
C GLY A 32 27.90 -3.51 -33.95
N PHE A 33 28.00 -3.83 -32.66
CA PHE A 33 29.25 -3.82 -31.90
C PHE A 33 29.32 -5.00 -30.92
N TYR A 34 30.52 -5.27 -30.39
CA TYR A 34 30.67 -6.23 -29.30
C TYR A 34 30.40 -5.53 -27.96
N ASN A 35 29.30 -5.86 -27.30
CA ASN A 35 29.01 -5.33 -25.96
C ASN A 35 29.79 -6.07 -24.87
N SER A 36 30.25 -7.30 -25.17
CA SER A 36 31.17 -8.06 -24.33
C SER A 36 32.01 -9.02 -25.17
N SER A 37 32.87 -9.82 -24.52
CA SER A 37 33.68 -10.84 -25.21
C SER A 37 32.84 -11.93 -25.91
N SER A 38 31.58 -12.11 -25.50
CA SER A 38 30.69 -13.18 -25.99
C SER A 38 29.36 -12.70 -26.57
N VAL A 39 29.05 -11.39 -26.50
CA VAL A 39 27.78 -10.82 -26.97
C VAL A 39 28.01 -9.75 -28.03
N ARG A 40 27.26 -9.87 -29.13
CA ARG A 40 27.07 -8.82 -30.15
C ARG A 40 25.78 -8.08 -29.84
N ALA A 41 25.81 -6.75 -29.90
CA ALA A 41 24.65 -5.90 -29.73
C ALA A 41 24.40 -5.06 -30.98
N PHE A 42 23.12 -4.83 -31.27
CA PHE A 42 22.64 -4.00 -32.38
C PHE A 42 21.50 -3.16 -31.81
N LEU A 43 21.76 -1.89 -31.53
CA LEU A 43 20.83 -1.00 -30.86
C LEU A 43 20.26 0.02 -31.86
N GLY A 44 18.96 0.34 -31.77
CA GLY A 44 18.37 1.41 -32.59
C GLY A 44 18.06 1.07 -34.05
N ILE A 45 17.77 -0.20 -34.40
CA ILE A 45 17.43 -0.59 -35.77
C ILE A 45 15.99 -0.14 -36.12
N PRO A 46 15.77 0.74 -37.12
CA PRO A 46 14.42 1.19 -37.47
C PRO A 46 13.62 0.06 -38.12
N TYR A 47 12.46 -0.24 -37.55
CA TYR A 47 11.54 -1.26 -38.08
C TYR A 47 10.31 -0.66 -38.78
N ALA A 48 10.02 0.60 -38.49
CA ALA A 48 8.96 1.38 -39.10
C ALA A 48 9.51 2.70 -39.65
N GLU A 49 8.76 3.33 -40.54
CA GLU A 49 9.01 4.71 -40.91
C GLU A 49 8.57 5.67 -39.79
N PRO A 50 9.18 6.87 -39.67
CA PRO A 50 8.85 7.83 -38.60
C PRO A 50 7.37 8.21 -38.60
N ALA A 51 6.72 8.14 -37.43
CA ALA A 51 5.29 8.41 -37.29
C ALA A 51 4.99 9.89 -37.01
N THR A 52 5.67 10.81 -37.71
CA THR A 52 5.61 12.26 -37.51
C THR A 52 4.59 12.96 -38.43
N GLY A 53 4.21 14.18 -38.07
CA GLY A 53 3.39 15.08 -38.90
C GLY A 53 2.09 14.42 -39.37
N PRO A 54 1.79 14.35 -40.69
CA PRO A 54 0.57 13.73 -41.22
C PRO A 54 0.39 12.24 -40.90
N ARG A 55 1.45 11.55 -40.43
CA ARG A 55 1.41 10.16 -39.97
C ARG A 55 1.26 10.01 -38.45
N ARG A 56 1.30 11.10 -37.69
CA ARG A 56 0.96 11.07 -36.27
C ARG A 56 -0.44 10.47 -36.10
N PHE A 57 -0.61 9.63 -35.08
CA PHE A 57 -1.86 8.88 -34.79
C PHE A 57 -2.28 7.83 -35.82
N LYS A 58 -1.53 7.63 -36.92
CA LYS A 58 -1.86 6.63 -37.94
C LYS A 58 -1.12 5.30 -37.71
N PRO A 59 -1.63 4.18 -38.27
CA PRO A 59 -0.93 2.90 -38.25
C PRO A 59 0.53 3.00 -38.74
N PRO A 60 1.46 2.24 -38.16
CA PRO A 60 2.86 2.27 -38.57
C PRO A 60 3.03 1.71 -39.98
N VAL A 61 4.04 2.23 -40.69
CA VAL A 61 4.42 1.75 -42.03
C VAL A 61 5.76 1.03 -41.90
N PRO A 62 5.93 -0.18 -42.46
CA PRO A 62 7.23 -0.87 -42.46
C PRO A 62 8.35 0.02 -43.01
N LYS A 63 9.52 -0.02 -42.38
CA LYS A 63 10.69 0.74 -42.85
C LYS A 63 11.06 0.31 -44.27
N SER A 64 11.16 1.28 -45.19
CA SER A 64 11.65 1.04 -46.54
C SER A 64 13.12 0.68 -46.50
N ARG A 65 13.53 -0.29 -47.32
CA ARG A 65 14.94 -0.70 -47.40
C ARG A 65 15.79 0.48 -47.88
N SER A 66 16.83 0.81 -47.12
CA SER A 66 17.88 1.74 -47.51
C SER A 66 19.18 1.00 -47.84
N ASN A 67 19.99 1.57 -48.73
CA ASN A 67 21.36 1.08 -48.98
C ASN A 67 22.38 1.67 -48.00
N GLN A 68 21.98 2.64 -47.17
CA GLN A 68 22.84 3.20 -46.14
C GLN A 68 22.92 2.23 -44.95
N THR A 69 24.14 1.99 -44.47
CA THR A 69 24.37 1.18 -43.27
C THR A 69 23.87 1.92 -42.04
N VAL A 70 22.97 1.29 -41.28
CA VAL A 70 22.54 1.76 -39.97
C VAL A 70 23.64 1.43 -38.97
N GLN A 71 24.24 2.45 -38.36
CA GLN A 71 25.15 2.29 -37.24
C GLN A 71 24.30 2.00 -35.99
N ALA A 72 24.33 0.76 -35.52
CA ALA A 72 23.48 0.25 -34.46
C ALA A 72 24.24 0.12 -33.13
N ASP A 73 24.86 1.21 -32.71
CA ASP A 73 25.72 1.31 -31.53
C ASP A 73 25.09 2.05 -30.34
N SER A 74 23.89 2.58 -30.53
CA SER A 74 23.21 3.45 -29.57
C SER A 74 21.71 3.17 -29.53
N PHE A 75 21.11 3.33 -28.35
CA PHE A 75 19.67 3.17 -28.19
C PHE A 75 18.92 4.25 -28.98
N PRO A 76 17.71 3.94 -29.50
CA PRO A 76 16.88 4.94 -30.15
C PRO A 76 16.36 5.96 -29.14
N ALA A 77 15.93 7.11 -29.65
CA ALA A 77 15.16 8.08 -28.88
C ALA A 77 13.94 7.42 -28.22
N THR A 78 13.61 7.89 -27.02
CA THR A 78 12.40 7.43 -26.30
C THR A 78 11.16 8.05 -26.95
N CYS A 79 10.06 7.30 -27.06
CA CYS A 79 8.82 7.87 -27.61
C CYS A 79 8.28 8.98 -26.69
N PRO A 80 7.57 10.00 -27.22
CA PRO A 80 6.93 11.00 -26.38
C PRO A 80 5.89 10.38 -25.43
N GLY A 81 6.00 10.70 -24.14
CA GLY A 81 5.21 10.10 -23.07
C GLY A 81 5.41 10.81 -21.73
N GLN A 82 4.68 10.41 -20.70
CA GLN A 82 4.70 11.07 -19.39
C GLN A 82 5.76 10.44 -18.48
N TYR A 83 6.96 11.01 -18.42
CA TYR A 83 8.10 10.42 -17.66
C TYR A 83 8.36 11.08 -16.31
N THR A 84 7.32 11.60 -15.65
CA THR A 84 7.47 12.28 -14.35
C THR A 84 6.90 11.42 -13.23
N PHE A 85 7.77 11.04 -12.31
CA PHE A 85 7.41 10.39 -11.06
C PHE A 85 7.83 11.25 -9.88
N SER A 86 7.18 11.04 -8.73
CA SER A 86 7.68 11.61 -7.48
C SER A 86 9.08 11.05 -7.18
N ASN A 87 9.93 11.85 -6.54
CA ASN A 87 11.26 11.40 -6.08
C ASN A 87 11.19 10.27 -5.04
N GLU A 88 9.99 9.93 -4.59
CA GLU A 88 9.73 8.90 -3.58
C GLU A 88 9.07 7.65 -4.16
N SER A 89 8.92 7.56 -5.49
CA SER A 89 8.48 6.37 -6.20
C SER A 89 9.64 5.39 -6.41
N ILE A 90 9.38 4.09 -6.27
CA ILE A 90 10.39 3.05 -6.55
C ILE A 90 10.90 3.11 -7.99
N TRP A 91 10.06 3.49 -8.95
CA TRP A 91 10.45 3.63 -10.35
C TRP A 91 11.34 4.84 -10.62
N SER A 92 11.42 5.81 -9.69
CA SER A 92 12.35 6.94 -9.75
C SER A 92 13.69 6.64 -9.09
N VAL A 93 13.66 5.86 -8.01
CA VAL A 93 14.87 5.55 -7.21
C VAL A 93 15.69 4.45 -7.87
N LEU A 94 15.04 3.49 -8.52
CA LEU A 94 15.71 2.41 -9.24
C LEU A 94 15.78 2.67 -10.76
N PRO A 95 16.69 1.99 -11.48
CA PRO A 95 16.87 2.10 -12.94
C PRO A 95 15.71 1.61 -13.83
N TYR A 96 14.47 2.02 -13.54
CA TYR A 96 13.28 1.77 -14.36
C TYR A 96 12.95 2.90 -15.34
N MET A 97 13.63 4.05 -15.24
CA MET A 97 13.47 5.14 -16.21
C MET A 97 14.46 5.02 -17.37
N PRO A 98 14.07 5.44 -18.59
CA PRO A 98 15.01 5.54 -19.70
C PRO A 98 16.19 6.44 -19.34
N CYS A 99 17.41 6.06 -19.74
CA CYS A 99 18.65 6.80 -19.39
C CYS A 99 18.69 8.26 -19.87
N ASN A 100 17.86 8.63 -20.85
CA ASN A 100 17.79 9.99 -21.38
C ASN A 100 16.35 10.37 -21.74
N THR A 101 15.60 10.87 -20.75
CA THR A 101 14.23 11.37 -20.93
C THR A 101 14.19 12.75 -21.61
N GLU A 102 15.31 13.46 -21.73
CA GLU A 102 15.42 14.74 -22.45
C GLU A 102 15.50 14.55 -23.98
N SER A 103 15.76 13.32 -24.44
CA SER A 103 15.92 12.95 -25.86
C SER A 103 14.67 12.32 -26.49
N MET A 104 13.47 12.71 -26.05
CA MET A 104 12.23 12.21 -26.65
C MET A 104 12.11 12.61 -28.13
N SER A 105 11.58 11.70 -28.95
CA SER A 105 11.31 11.96 -30.37
C SER A 105 10.17 11.09 -30.87
N GLU A 106 9.28 11.65 -31.70
CA GLU A 106 8.27 10.88 -32.43
C GLU A 106 8.89 9.85 -33.41
N ASP A 107 10.14 10.04 -33.82
CA ASP A 107 10.93 9.04 -34.54
C ASP A 107 11.62 8.07 -33.55
N CYS A 108 10.81 7.27 -32.87
CA CYS A 108 11.26 6.35 -31.81
C CYS A 108 11.17 4.86 -32.17
N LEU A 109 10.55 4.49 -33.30
CA LEU A 109 10.17 3.11 -33.63
C LEU A 109 11.35 2.26 -34.12
N ALA A 110 12.12 1.75 -33.16
CA ALA A 110 13.31 0.94 -33.39
C ALA A 110 13.40 -0.30 -32.49
N ILE A 111 14.23 -1.25 -32.91
CA ILE A 111 14.49 -2.55 -32.30
C ILE A 111 15.94 -2.61 -31.82
N ASN A 112 16.17 -3.27 -30.69
CA ASN A 112 17.48 -3.61 -30.16
C ASN A 112 17.63 -5.13 -30.07
N ILE A 113 18.81 -5.65 -30.39
CA ILE A 113 19.10 -7.09 -30.42
C ILE A 113 20.41 -7.38 -29.70
N TRP A 114 20.38 -8.33 -28.77
CA TRP A 114 21.57 -8.96 -28.19
C TRP A 114 21.64 -10.41 -28.65
N ALA A 115 22.76 -10.78 -29.27
CA ALA A 115 22.96 -12.10 -29.83
C ALA A 115 24.34 -12.67 -29.44
N PRO A 116 24.48 -14.00 -29.27
CA PRO A 116 25.76 -14.63 -29.05
C PRO A 116 26.74 -14.32 -30.18
N LYS A 117 28.02 -14.20 -29.83
CA LYS A 117 29.12 -14.07 -30.79
C LYS A 117 29.29 -15.33 -31.62
N SER A 118 29.23 -16.51 -30.99
CA SER A 118 29.28 -17.79 -31.69
C SER A 118 27.89 -18.26 -32.10
N LYS A 119 27.70 -18.58 -33.38
CA LYS A 119 26.46 -19.20 -33.89
C LYS A 119 26.37 -20.66 -33.41
N LYS A 120 25.98 -20.87 -32.15
CA LYS A 120 25.64 -22.21 -31.64
C LYS A 120 24.35 -22.74 -32.29
N ASN A 121 24.13 -24.05 -32.25
CA ASN A 121 22.93 -24.72 -32.79
C ASN A 121 22.63 -24.40 -34.27
N ASN A 122 23.66 -24.32 -35.12
CA ASN A 122 23.52 -23.95 -36.53
C ASN A 122 22.79 -22.60 -36.77
N GLY A 123 22.85 -21.67 -35.82
CA GLY A 123 22.19 -20.36 -35.94
C GLY A 123 20.67 -20.40 -35.75
N LYS A 124 20.18 -21.28 -34.88
CA LYS A 124 18.75 -21.42 -34.53
C LYS A 124 18.49 -21.16 -33.05
N SER A 125 19.06 -20.12 -32.46
CA SER A 125 18.82 -19.76 -31.05
C SER A 125 17.34 -19.41 -30.80
N ALA A 126 16.81 -19.69 -29.61
CA ALA A 126 15.43 -19.25 -29.29
C ALA A 126 15.40 -17.72 -29.16
N VAL A 127 14.29 -17.09 -29.54
CA VAL A 127 14.20 -15.62 -29.57
C VAL A 127 13.26 -15.16 -28.46
N MET A 128 13.77 -14.36 -27.53
CA MET A 128 13.01 -13.76 -26.43
C MET A 128 12.76 -12.29 -26.76
N MET A 129 11.51 -11.93 -27.06
CA MET A 129 11.13 -10.58 -27.47
C MET A 129 10.33 -9.89 -26.37
N PHE A 130 10.89 -8.83 -25.79
CA PHE A 130 10.33 -8.13 -24.63
C PHE A 130 9.50 -6.91 -25.02
N ILE A 131 8.29 -6.80 -24.47
CA ILE A 131 7.45 -5.60 -24.48
C ILE A 131 7.51 -4.94 -23.10
N TYR A 132 8.00 -3.70 -23.04
CA TYR A 132 8.06 -2.96 -21.78
C TYR A 132 6.68 -2.55 -21.25
N GLY A 133 6.61 -2.31 -19.94
CA GLY A 133 5.45 -1.75 -19.25
C GLY A 133 5.44 -0.22 -19.19
N GLY A 134 4.61 0.34 -18.30
CA GLY A 134 4.47 1.80 -18.14
C GLY A 134 3.06 2.32 -18.37
N GLY A 135 2.04 1.51 -18.04
CA GLY A 135 0.63 1.95 -18.05
C GLY A 135 0.09 2.41 -19.41
N PHE A 136 0.79 2.11 -20.51
CA PHE A 136 0.56 2.65 -21.86
C PHE A 136 0.80 4.16 -22.03
N THR A 137 1.20 4.88 -20.99
CA THR A 137 1.43 6.34 -21.01
C THR A 137 2.91 6.70 -21.15
N GLN A 138 3.80 5.75 -20.89
CA GLN A 138 5.25 5.92 -20.84
C GLN A 138 5.97 4.56 -21.02
N GLY A 139 7.30 4.59 -20.96
CA GLY A 139 8.18 3.42 -21.10
C GLY A 139 9.22 3.61 -22.21
N GLY A 140 10.17 2.68 -22.34
CA GLY A 140 11.19 2.74 -23.39
C GLY A 140 12.16 1.58 -23.31
N THR A 141 12.94 1.36 -24.38
CA THR A 141 13.94 0.27 -24.38
C THR A 141 15.27 0.63 -23.74
N ALA A 142 15.59 1.92 -23.62
CA ALA A 142 16.85 2.42 -23.07
C ALA A 142 16.86 2.43 -21.53
N ILE A 143 16.26 1.41 -20.91
CA ILE A 143 16.16 1.23 -19.46
C ILE A 143 17.25 0.22 -19.04
N PRO A 144 18.12 0.54 -18.07
CA PRO A 144 19.23 -0.34 -17.69
C PRO A 144 18.82 -1.76 -17.29
N PHE A 145 17.64 -1.93 -16.70
CA PHE A 145 17.12 -3.25 -16.34
C PHE A 145 16.69 -4.11 -17.54
N TYR A 146 16.56 -3.54 -18.75
CA TYR A 146 16.19 -4.29 -19.97
C TYR A 146 17.41 -4.63 -20.85
N ASP A 147 18.63 -4.40 -20.35
CA ASP A 147 19.87 -4.78 -21.03
C ASP A 147 19.97 -6.30 -21.16
N GLY A 148 19.88 -6.80 -22.39
CA GLY A 148 19.90 -8.24 -22.69
C GLY A 148 21.26 -8.92 -22.56
N THR A 149 22.32 -8.18 -22.23
CA THR A 149 23.70 -8.70 -22.27
C THR A 149 23.89 -9.87 -21.31
N ASN A 150 23.59 -9.68 -20.02
CA ASN A 150 23.84 -10.70 -18.99
C ASN A 150 23.03 -11.98 -19.27
N LEU A 151 21.78 -11.83 -19.72
CA LEU A 151 20.91 -12.95 -20.10
C LEU A 151 21.49 -13.76 -21.28
N VAL A 152 22.04 -13.10 -22.30
CA VAL A 152 22.71 -13.78 -23.42
C VAL A 152 24.06 -14.38 -23.00
N GLU A 153 24.80 -13.75 -22.10
CA GLU A 153 26.06 -14.29 -21.55
C GLU A 153 25.83 -15.60 -20.80
N ASP A 154 24.85 -15.62 -19.90
CA ASP A 154 24.48 -16.82 -19.13
C ASP A 154 23.84 -17.90 -20.03
N HIS A 155 23.21 -17.51 -21.14
CA HIS A 155 22.55 -18.42 -22.08
C HIS A 155 22.96 -18.17 -23.54
N GLN A 156 24.09 -18.74 -23.96
CA GLN A 156 24.67 -18.57 -25.30
C GLN A 156 23.90 -19.24 -26.47
N ASP A 157 22.63 -19.58 -26.28
CA ASP A 157 21.74 -20.21 -27.27
C ASP A 157 20.35 -19.57 -27.34
N ILE A 158 20.25 -18.32 -26.90
CA ILE A 158 19.10 -17.43 -27.10
C ILE A 158 19.52 -16.12 -27.79
N VAL A 159 18.54 -15.39 -28.30
CA VAL A 159 18.66 -14.00 -28.77
C VAL A 159 17.62 -13.18 -28.03
N VAL A 160 18.02 -12.04 -27.47
CA VAL A 160 17.13 -11.12 -26.75
C VAL A 160 16.82 -9.93 -27.64
N VAL A 161 15.54 -9.56 -27.71
CA VAL A 161 15.05 -8.44 -28.52
C VAL A 161 14.20 -7.52 -27.65
N THR A 162 14.47 -6.21 -27.70
CA THR A 162 13.59 -5.17 -27.12
C THR A 162 13.22 -4.18 -28.22
N PHE A 163 12.09 -3.48 -28.10
CA PHE A 163 11.67 -2.52 -29.12
C PHE A 163 10.76 -1.44 -28.56
N ASN A 164 10.77 -0.26 -29.18
CA ASN A 164 9.89 0.84 -28.84
C ASN A 164 8.54 0.73 -29.55
N TYR A 165 7.48 1.16 -28.87
CA TYR A 165 6.15 1.37 -29.43
C TYR A 165 5.58 2.70 -28.91
N ARG A 166 4.72 3.37 -29.70
CA ARG A 166 4.14 4.65 -29.27
C ARG A 166 3.25 4.48 -28.03
N VAL A 167 3.32 5.45 -27.13
CA VAL A 167 2.60 5.50 -25.85
C VAL A 167 1.77 6.78 -25.75
N SER A 168 0.98 6.92 -24.68
CA SER A 168 0.08 8.05 -24.42
C SER A 168 -0.85 8.30 -25.62
N ILE A 169 -1.24 9.56 -25.85
CA ILE A 169 -2.06 9.96 -27.00
C ILE A 169 -1.43 9.58 -28.35
N PHE A 170 -0.10 9.49 -28.45
CA PHE A 170 0.58 9.15 -29.71
C PHE A 170 0.36 7.68 -30.12
N GLY A 171 0.20 6.79 -29.13
CA GLY A 171 -0.10 5.37 -29.32
C GLY A 171 -1.58 5.03 -29.24
N TYR A 172 -2.34 5.78 -28.44
CA TYR A 172 -3.73 5.48 -28.09
C TYR A 172 -4.63 6.73 -28.17
N PRO A 173 -4.71 7.38 -29.35
CA PRO A 173 -5.38 8.67 -29.49
C PRO A 173 -6.89 8.62 -29.24
N ASN A 174 -7.53 7.49 -29.54
CA ASN A 174 -8.98 7.34 -29.53
C ASN A 174 -9.70 8.52 -30.23
N ALA A 175 -9.25 8.87 -31.44
CA ALA A 175 -9.73 10.06 -32.16
C ALA A 175 -10.96 9.74 -33.03
N PRO A 176 -12.00 10.60 -33.08
CA PRO A 176 -13.20 10.40 -33.90
C PRO A 176 -12.93 10.28 -35.42
N GLY A 177 -11.80 10.80 -35.90
CA GLY A 177 -11.42 10.77 -37.32
C GLY A 177 -10.64 9.52 -37.76
N LEU A 178 -10.43 8.56 -36.85
CA LEU A 178 -9.71 7.32 -37.13
C LEU A 178 -10.68 6.16 -37.33
N GLU A 179 -10.38 5.29 -38.30
CA GLU A 179 -11.20 4.11 -38.58
C GLU A 179 -11.12 3.07 -37.44
N PRO A 180 -12.14 2.21 -37.27
CA PRO A 180 -12.04 1.05 -36.39
C PRO A 180 -10.81 0.19 -36.74
N GLY A 181 -9.98 -0.13 -35.74
CA GLY A 181 -8.68 -0.78 -35.93
C GLY A 181 -7.50 0.18 -36.04
N GLN A 182 -7.71 1.50 -36.02
CA GLN A 182 -6.65 2.53 -35.98
C GLN A 182 -6.59 3.26 -34.64
N GLN A 183 -7.43 2.90 -33.69
CA GLN A 183 -7.53 3.62 -32.42
C GLN A 183 -6.37 3.28 -31.46
N ASN A 184 -5.77 2.09 -31.61
CA ASN A 184 -4.67 1.59 -30.78
C ASN A 184 -3.40 1.38 -31.60
N VAL A 185 -2.87 2.44 -32.22
CA VAL A 185 -1.69 2.35 -33.10
C VAL A 185 -0.43 1.86 -32.38
N GLY A 186 -0.33 2.05 -31.05
CA GLY A 186 0.74 1.46 -30.24
C GLY A 186 0.74 -0.08 -30.26
N LEU A 187 -0.43 -0.73 -30.32
CA LEU A 187 -0.52 -2.19 -30.51
C LEU A 187 -0.12 -2.61 -31.93
N LEU A 188 -0.40 -1.77 -32.92
CA LEU A 188 0.03 -2.00 -34.31
C LEU A 188 1.55 -1.86 -34.46
N ASP A 189 2.15 -0.93 -33.72
CA ASP A 189 3.61 -0.78 -33.63
C ASP A 189 4.26 -2.05 -33.12
N GLN A 190 3.72 -2.62 -32.03
CA GLN A 190 4.18 -3.90 -31.48
C GLN A 190 4.03 -5.04 -32.47
N ARG A 191 2.89 -5.11 -33.16
CA ARG A 191 2.66 -6.13 -34.20
C ARG A 191 3.69 -6.03 -35.33
N LEU A 192 3.95 -4.83 -35.83
CA LEU A 192 4.91 -4.63 -36.91
C LEU A 192 6.35 -4.97 -36.47
N ALA A 193 6.71 -4.69 -35.22
CA ALA A 193 7.99 -5.12 -34.67
C ALA A 193 8.12 -6.66 -34.69
N VAL A 194 7.09 -7.39 -34.24
CA VAL A 194 7.09 -8.87 -34.27
C VAL A 194 7.25 -9.40 -35.70
N GLU A 195 6.59 -8.78 -36.68
CA GLU A 195 6.74 -9.15 -38.09
C GLU A 195 8.13 -8.83 -38.64
N TRP A 196 8.75 -7.73 -38.22
CA TRP A 196 10.12 -7.40 -38.57
C TRP A 196 11.08 -8.43 -37.99
N VAL A 197 10.95 -8.79 -36.71
CA VAL A 197 11.79 -9.81 -36.05
C VAL A 197 11.64 -11.14 -36.77
N HIS A 198 10.41 -11.59 -37.05
CA HIS A 198 10.17 -12.84 -37.78
C HIS A 198 10.86 -12.87 -39.16
N ARG A 199 10.92 -11.74 -39.89
CA ARG A 199 11.60 -11.66 -41.19
C ARG A 199 13.12 -11.63 -41.08
N ASN A 200 13.68 -11.10 -39.99
CA ASN A 200 15.09 -10.72 -39.93
C ASN A 200 15.94 -11.49 -38.90
N ILE A 201 15.34 -12.09 -37.87
CA ILE A 201 16.10 -12.59 -36.72
C ILE A 201 17.04 -13.76 -37.05
N ALA A 202 16.76 -14.49 -38.14
CA ALA A 202 17.63 -15.53 -38.69
C ALA A 202 19.03 -15.03 -39.03
N GLN A 203 19.18 -13.80 -39.52
CA GLN A 203 20.50 -13.26 -39.86
C GLN A 203 21.33 -12.96 -38.60
N PHE A 204 20.67 -12.65 -37.48
CA PHE A 204 21.31 -12.44 -36.19
C PHE A 204 21.65 -13.75 -35.46
N GLY A 205 21.12 -14.90 -35.92
CA GLY A 205 21.33 -16.24 -35.36
C GLY A 205 20.16 -16.79 -34.54
N GLY A 206 19.01 -16.10 -34.54
CA GLY A 206 17.77 -16.57 -33.92
C GLY A 206 16.91 -17.40 -34.85
N ASP A 207 16.03 -18.24 -34.29
CA ASP A 207 15.08 -19.03 -35.04
C ASP A 207 13.72 -18.31 -35.14
N PRO A 208 13.28 -17.86 -36.34
CA PRO A 208 12.01 -17.16 -36.49
C PRO A 208 10.78 -18.01 -36.13
N SER A 209 10.92 -19.35 -36.06
CA SER A 209 9.85 -20.25 -35.61
C SER A 209 9.79 -20.42 -34.08
N ARG A 210 10.77 -19.90 -33.34
CA ARG A 210 10.86 -20.00 -31.87
C ARG A 210 10.93 -18.63 -31.22
N ILE A 211 10.06 -17.74 -31.66
CA ILE A 211 9.87 -16.41 -31.04
C ILE A 211 8.91 -16.56 -29.87
N MET A 212 9.41 -16.28 -28.67
CA MET A 212 8.60 -16.11 -27.47
C MET A 212 8.42 -14.62 -27.19
N LEU A 213 7.17 -14.19 -27.10
CA LEU A 213 6.83 -12.81 -26.74
C LEU A 213 6.59 -12.74 -25.24
N PHE A 214 7.27 -11.84 -24.55
CA PHE A 214 7.05 -11.62 -23.13
C PHE A 214 6.97 -10.16 -22.80
N GLY A 215 6.23 -9.82 -21.75
CA GLY A 215 6.14 -8.44 -21.32
C GLY A 215 5.79 -8.33 -19.86
N GLN A 216 5.94 -7.11 -19.34
CA GLN A 216 5.63 -6.79 -17.96
C GLN A 216 4.57 -5.67 -17.87
N SER A 217 3.63 -5.75 -16.93
CA SER A 217 2.59 -4.74 -16.73
C SER A 217 1.74 -4.51 -18.00
N ALA A 218 1.63 -3.27 -18.47
CA ALA A 218 1.06 -2.93 -19.78
C ALA A 218 1.67 -3.74 -20.94
N GLY A 219 2.96 -4.11 -20.88
CA GLY A 219 3.60 -4.99 -21.85
C GLY A 219 3.11 -6.43 -21.80
N ALA A 220 2.77 -6.94 -20.60
CA ALA A 220 2.09 -8.23 -20.45
C ALA A 220 0.66 -8.15 -20.97
N ALA A 221 -0.08 -7.08 -20.66
CA ALA A 221 -1.41 -6.85 -21.22
C ALA A 221 -1.39 -6.78 -22.76
N SER A 222 -0.41 -6.10 -23.34
CA SER A 222 -0.11 -6.11 -24.78
C SER A 222 0.17 -7.50 -25.33
N THR A 223 0.98 -8.28 -24.62
CA THR A 223 1.33 -9.66 -25.01
C THR A 223 0.09 -10.56 -24.98
N ASP A 224 -0.79 -10.40 -23.99
CA ASP A 224 -2.04 -11.15 -23.91
C ASP A 224 -3.03 -10.70 -24.98
N LEU A 225 -3.21 -9.39 -25.18
CA LEU A 225 -4.00 -8.82 -26.28
C LEU A 225 -3.55 -9.34 -27.64
N TYR A 226 -2.24 -9.47 -27.86
CA TYR A 226 -1.70 -10.04 -29.10
C TYR A 226 -2.28 -11.42 -29.40
N THR A 227 -2.58 -12.24 -28.38
CA THR A 227 -3.17 -13.57 -28.56
C THR A 227 -4.65 -13.56 -28.95
N TYR A 228 -5.37 -12.47 -28.70
CA TYR A 228 -6.76 -12.27 -29.15
C TYR A 228 -6.83 -11.49 -30.47
N ALA A 229 -5.94 -10.52 -30.66
CA ALA A 229 -5.99 -9.54 -31.75
C ALA A 229 -5.35 -10.06 -33.05
N VAL A 230 -5.12 -11.36 -33.15
CA VAL A 230 -4.47 -12.06 -34.27
C VAL A 230 -5.21 -11.82 -35.61
N ARG A 231 -6.46 -11.31 -35.61
CA ARG A 231 -7.22 -10.95 -36.82
C ARG A 231 -6.80 -9.66 -37.54
N ILE A 232 -6.01 -8.76 -36.94
CA ILE A 232 -5.72 -7.41 -37.48
C ILE A 232 -5.07 -7.44 -38.88
N ALA A 233 -4.17 -8.41 -39.15
CA ALA A 233 -3.34 -8.42 -40.36
C ALA A 233 -4.13 -8.57 -41.69
N ILE A 234 -5.35 -9.11 -41.63
CA ILE A 234 -6.16 -9.40 -42.82
C ILE A 234 -6.70 -8.11 -43.47
N ARG A 235 -6.90 -7.02 -42.71
CA ARG A 235 -7.62 -5.84 -43.22
C ARG A 235 -6.72 -4.77 -43.84
N TYR A 236 -5.43 -4.73 -43.50
CA TYR A 236 -4.51 -3.65 -43.91
C TYR A 236 -3.59 -3.98 -45.09
N ARG A 237 -3.58 -5.22 -45.59
CA ARG A 237 -2.96 -5.58 -46.88
C ARG A 237 -3.87 -5.16 -48.03
N ARG A 238 -3.89 -3.87 -48.38
CA ARG A 238 -4.30 -3.46 -49.74
C ARG A 238 -3.16 -3.83 -50.69
N GLU A 239 -3.34 -4.93 -51.45
CA GLU A 239 -2.79 -5.25 -52.79
C GLU A 239 -2.58 -6.75 -53.08
N ARG A 240 -2.80 -7.66 -52.13
CA ARG A 240 -2.86 -9.11 -52.45
C ARG A 240 -4.22 -9.68 -52.12
N GLU A 241 -4.84 -10.35 -53.09
CA GLU A 241 -5.99 -11.23 -52.87
C GLU A 241 -5.68 -12.16 -51.69
N LEU A 242 -6.47 -12.02 -50.62
CA LEU A 242 -6.41 -12.87 -49.44
C LEU A 242 -6.79 -14.29 -49.84
N THR A 243 -5.93 -15.25 -49.55
CA THR A 243 -6.25 -16.67 -49.71
C THR A 243 -7.09 -17.15 -48.53
N SER A 244 -7.87 -18.21 -48.69
CA SER A 244 -8.67 -18.82 -47.59
C SER A 244 -7.83 -19.28 -46.39
N THR A 245 -6.52 -19.43 -46.57
CA THR A 245 -5.50 -19.69 -45.54
C THR A 245 -5.16 -18.47 -44.69
N ASP A 246 -5.19 -17.25 -45.23
CA ASP A 246 -4.89 -16.02 -44.49
C ASP A 246 -6.00 -15.66 -43.48
N LEU A 247 -7.23 -16.11 -43.72
CA LEU A 247 -8.40 -15.94 -42.86
C LEU A 247 -8.44 -16.89 -41.64
N GLN A 248 -7.50 -17.84 -41.52
CA GLN A 248 -7.45 -18.82 -40.43
C GLN A 248 -6.54 -18.41 -39.26
N TYR A 249 -6.24 -17.11 -39.09
CA TYR A 249 -5.12 -16.67 -38.26
C TYR A 249 -5.17 -16.94 -36.73
N PRO A 250 -6.28 -17.28 -36.00
CA PRO A 250 -6.09 -17.83 -34.65
C PRO A 250 -5.39 -19.22 -34.66
N LYS A 251 -5.22 -19.84 -35.84
CA LYS A 251 -4.58 -21.16 -36.01
C LYS A 251 -3.09 -21.11 -36.38
N ASN A 252 -2.50 -19.93 -36.66
CA ASN A 252 -1.09 -19.83 -37.06
C ASN A 252 -0.39 -18.55 -36.52
N PRO A 253 -0.19 -18.44 -35.19
CA PRO A 253 0.49 -17.30 -34.58
C PRO A 253 1.97 -17.24 -35.00
N ILE A 254 2.51 -16.02 -35.16
CA ILE A 254 3.95 -15.81 -35.44
C ILE A 254 4.81 -16.26 -34.25
N VAL A 255 4.31 -16.04 -33.05
CA VAL A 255 4.99 -16.36 -31.80
C VAL A 255 4.62 -17.77 -31.36
N HIS A 256 5.59 -18.50 -30.80
CA HIS A 256 5.45 -19.89 -30.41
C HIS A 256 5.12 -20.09 -28.93
N GLY A 257 5.30 -19.05 -28.10
CA GLY A 257 4.99 -19.04 -26.67
C GLY A 257 4.81 -17.60 -26.16
N VAL A 258 4.06 -17.41 -25.07
CA VAL A 258 3.92 -16.10 -24.42
C VAL A 258 4.21 -16.14 -22.92
N VAL A 259 4.84 -15.10 -22.39
CA VAL A 259 5.04 -14.91 -20.94
C VAL A 259 4.44 -13.58 -20.48
N LEU A 260 3.58 -13.65 -19.47
CA LEU A 260 2.77 -12.55 -18.98
C LEU A 260 3.18 -12.23 -17.53
N GLN A 261 4.03 -11.21 -17.34
CA GLN A 261 4.51 -10.78 -16.03
C GLN A 261 3.67 -9.63 -15.48
N SER A 262 2.94 -9.85 -14.39
CA SER A 262 2.16 -8.82 -13.71
C SER A 262 1.15 -8.08 -14.59
N GLY A 263 0.47 -8.79 -15.51
CA GLY A 263 -0.55 -8.17 -16.36
C GLY A 263 -1.32 -9.18 -17.23
N ALA A 264 -2.47 -8.74 -17.70
CA ALA A 264 -3.43 -9.49 -18.51
C ALA A 264 -4.26 -8.53 -19.37
N ALA A 265 -4.91 -9.01 -20.43
CA ALA A 265 -5.67 -8.14 -21.35
C ALA A 265 -6.82 -7.39 -20.65
N SER A 266 -7.45 -7.99 -19.63
CA SER A 266 -8.56 -7.38 -18.88
C SER A 266 -8.15 -6.31 -17.86
N ILE A 267 -6.84 -6.05 -17.68
CA ILE A 267 -6.39 -4.88 -16.89
C ILE A 267 -6.65 -3.56 -17.62
N ILE A 268 -7.03 -3.62 -18.91
CA ILE A 268 -7.35 -2.46 -19.74
C ILE A 268 -8.80 -2.06 -19.50
N ILE A 269 -8.99 -0.90 -18.89
CA ILE A 269 -10.27 -0.40 -18.38
C ILE A 269 -10.76 0.88 -19.09
N ASN A 270 -10.20 1.23 -20.25
CA ASN A 270 -10.59 2.48 -20.91
C ASN A 270 -11.97 2.35 -21.56
N GLU A 271 -12.97 2.94 -20.92
CA GLU A 271 -14.36 2.96 -21.38
C GLU A 271 -14.76 4.25 -22.10
N ASP A 272 -13.80 5.09 -22.53
CA ASP A 272 -14.09 6.34 -23.26
C ASP A 272 -14.59 6.07 -24.70
N LYS A 273 -15.81 5.56 -24.81
CA LYS A 273 -16.50 5.28 -26.08
C LYS A 273 -16.92 6.56 -26.79
N SER A 274 -16.94 7.70 -26.10
CA SER A 274 -17.36 9.01 -26.60
C SER A 274 -16.23 9.85 -27.18
N HIS A 275 -14.97 9.37 -27.11
CA HIS A 275 -13.79 10.15 -27.48
C HIS A 275 -13.64 11.44 -26.65
N GLN A 276 -14.09 11.45 -25.40
CA GLN A 276 -14.16 12.63 -24.55
C GLN A 276 -12.76 13.16 -24.20
N ASN A 277 -11.80 12.27 -23.93
CA ASN A 277 -10.41 12.67 -23.64
C ASN A 277 -9.80 13.40 -24.85
N TRP A 278 -9.99 12.85 -26.05
CA TRP A 278 -9.55 13.48 -27.29
C TRP A 278 -10.21 14.84 -27.50
N GLN A 279 -11.54 14.94 -27.35
CA GLN A 279 -12.28 16.17 -27.56
C GLN A 279 -11.85 17.28 -26.60
N ASN A 280 -11.76 16.97 -25.30
CA ASN A 280 -11.34 17.93 -24.28
C ASN A 280 -9.92 18.44 -24.54
N LEU A 281 -8.98 17.54 -24.83
CA LEU A 281 -7.60 17.92 -25.11
C LEU A 281 -7.48 18.75 -26.39
N SER A 282 -8.13 18.30 -27.47
CA SER A 282 -8.10 19.04 -28.74
C SER A 282 -8.68 20.44 -28.59
N GLN A 283 -9.78 20.59 -27.83
CA GLN A 283 -10.37 21.88 -27.51
C GLN A 283 -9.41 22.77 -26.70
N ALA A 284 -8.74 22.23 -25.69
CA ALA A 284 -7.75 22.97 -24.88
C ALA A 284 -6.59 23.49 -25.75
N LEU A 285 -6.17 22.71 -26.76
CA LEU A 285 -5.12 23.10 -27.71
C LEU A 285 -5.63 23.99 -28.86
N GLY A 286 -6.91 24.37 -28.86
CA GLY A 286 -7.52 25.17 -29.91
C GLY A 286 -7.71 24.44 -31.24
N CYS A 287 -7.81 23.12 -31.21
CA CYS A 287 -7.98 22.24 -32.36
C CYS A 287 -9.38 21.61 -32.41
N SER A 288 -9.93 21.48 -33.62
CA SER A 288 -11.24 20.85 -33.88
C SER A 288 -11.19 19.68 -34.85
N THR A 289 -10.02 19.39 -35.45
CA THR A 289 -9.84 18.32 -36.44
C THR A 289 -8.61 17.47 -36.12
N LEU A 290 -8.61 16.23 -36.66
CA LEU A 290 -7.44 15.35 -36.57
C LEU A 290 -6.20 16.00 -37.20
N GLN A 291 -6.36 16.63 -38.36
CA GLN A 291 -5.25 17.33 -39.04
C GLN A 291 -4.66 18.45 -38.17
N CYS A 292 -5.50 19.24 -37.50
CA CYS A 292 -5.02 20.28 -36.59
C CYS A 292 -4.12 19.69 -35.48
N MET A 293 -4.55 18.58 -34.88
CA MET A 293 -3.76 17.87 -33.86
C MET A 293 -2.47 17.25 -34.43
N GLN A 294 -2.46 16.86 -35.72
CA GLN A 294 -1.25 16.37 -36.40
C GLN A 294 -0.25 17.49 -36.70
N ASP A 295 -0.72 18.72 -36.90
CA ASP A 295 0.12 19.88 -37.25
C ASP A 295 0.73 20.57 -36.01
N LYS A 296 0.21 20.30 -34.81
CA LYS A 296 0.75 20.83 -33.55
C LYS A 296 2.16 20.29 -33.26
N PRO A 297 3.05 21.04 -32.59
CA PRO A 297 4.23 20.46 -31.96
C PRO A 297 3.83 19.34 -31.00
N TRP A 298 4.56 18.22 -30.99
CA TRP A 298 4.21 17.10 -30.10
C TRP A 298 4.47 17.47 -28.63
N GLU A 299 5.42 18.38 -28.40
CA GLU A 299 5.78 18.95 -27.10
C GLU A 299 4.59 19.67 -26.46
N ASP A 300 3.87 20.50 -27.23
CA ASP A 300 2.67 21.21 -26.76
C ASP A 300 1.56 20.22 -26.37
N ILE A 301 1.36 19.17 -27.19
CA ILE A 301 0.38 18.12 -26.91
C ILE A 301 0.76 17.40 -25.61
N LEU A 302 2.02 16.99 -25.48
CA LEU A 302 2.48 16.25 -24.32
C LEU A 302 2.44 17.09 -23.04
N GLN A 303 2.78 18.38 -23.14
CA GLN A 303 2.69 19.31 -22.02
C GLN A 303 1.26 19.44 -21.52
N GLU A 304 0.30 19.63 -22.43
CA GLU A 304 -1.12 19.72 -22.06
C GLU A 304 -1.65 18.38 -21.50
N VAL A 305 -1.27 17.24 -22.10
CA VAL A 305 -1.61 15.91 -21.56
C VAL A 305 -1.07 15.73 -20.15
N SER A 306 0.11 16.29 -19.85
CA SER A 306 0.77 16.17 -18.54
C SER A 306 0.22 17.13 -17.48
N SER A 307 -0.33 18.29 -17.88
CA SER A 307 -0.91 19.28 -16.97
C SER A 307 -2.40 19.05 -16.68
N GLY A 308 -3.13 18.44 -17.61
CA GLY A 308 -4.55 18.17 -17.49
C GLY A 308 -4.87 16.77 -16.94
N SER A 309 -6.17 16.49 -16.79
CA SER A 309 -6.69 15.18 -16.35
C SER A 309 -7.21 14.38 -17.54
N TYR A 310 -6.29 13.77 -18.29
CA TYR A 310 -6.61 12.96 -19.47
C TYR A 310 -6.10 11.52 -19.29
N SER A 311 -6.79 10.55 -19.90
CA SER A 311 -6.36 9.14 -19.91
C SER A 311 -6.35 8.57 -21.33
N PHE A 312 -5.16 8.25 -21.82
CA PHE A 312 -4.94 7.63 -23.14
C PHE A 312 -4.30 6.25 -22.95
N SER A 313 -5.08 5.21 -23.22
CA SER A 313 -4.72 3.80 -23.10
C SER A 313 -5.58 2.99 -24.09
N PRO A 314 -5.29 1.71 -24.34
CA PRO A 314 -6.01 0.96 -25.36
C PRO A 314 -7.53 0.96 -25.14
N VAL A 315 -8.30 1.21 -26.21
CA VAL A 315 -9.76 1.22 -26.19
C VAL A 315 -10.33 0.02 -26.97
N PRO A 316 -11.43 -0.60 -26.52
CA PRO A 316 -12.08 -1.67 -27.29
C PRO A 316 -12.58 -1.15 -28.64
N ASP A 317 -11.91 -1.54 -29.73
CA ASP A 317 -12.27 -1.19 -31.11
C ASP A 317 -12.73 -2.41 -31.93
N ASN A 318 -12.85 -3.57 -31.26
CA ASN A 318 -13.21 -4.87 -31.84
C ASN A 318 -12.26 -5.37 -32.93
N VAL A 319 -11.06 -4.80 -33.04
CA VAL A 319 -10.04 -5.19 -34.02
C VAL A 319 -8.71 -5.43 -33.32
N THR A 320 -8.22 -4.44 -32.58
CA THR A 320 -6.94 -4.46 -31.87
C THR A 320 -7.08 -4.73 -30.38
N ALA A 321 -8.18 -4.27 -29.78
CA ALA A 321 -8.54 -4.58 -28.40
C ALA A 321 -10.04 -4.89 -28.29
N PHE A 322 -10.41 -5.64 -27.26
CA PHE A 322 -11.73 -6.22 -27.07
C PHE A 322 -12.22 -5.98 -25.64
N ALA A 323 -13.53 -6.15 -25.41
CA ALA A 323 -14.13 -6.06 -24.07
C ALA A 323 -14.67 -7.41 -23.57
N ASP A 324 -14.76 -8.40 -24.45
CA ASP A 324 -15.47 -9.67 -24.30
C ASP A 324 -14.53 -10.88 -24.39
N PHE A 325 -13.45 -10.88 -23.60
CA PHE A 325 -12.36 -11.87 -23.70
C PHE A 325 -12.83 -13.33 -23.47
N GLU A 326 -13.69 -13.57 -22.48
CA GLU A 326 -14.22 -14.90 -22.17
C GLU A 326 -15.04 -15.49 -23.33
N ASP A 327 -16.00 -14.72 -23.85
CA ASP A 327 -16.85 -15.15 -24.96
C ASP A 327 -16.02 -15.36 -26.23
N ARG A 328 -15.06 -14.46 -26.51
CA ARG A 328 -14.13 -14.61 -27.62
C ARG A 328 -13.26 -15.85 -27.50
N ALA A 329 -12.77 -16.17 -26.31
CA ALA A 329 -12.01 -17.40 -26.11
C ALA A 329 -12.85 -18.63 -26.46
N LYS A 330 -14.11 -18.69 -26.01
CA LYS A 330 -15.06 -19.77 -26.32
C LYS A 330 -15.39 -19.90 -27.80
N GLU A 331 -15.44 -18.77 -28.52
CA GLU A 331 -15.66 -18.73 -29.97
C GLU A 331 -14.39 -19.07 -30.79
N GLY A 332 -13.28 -19.43 -30.14
CA GLY A 332 -12.01 -19.75 -30.80
C GLY A 332 -11.23 -18.51 -31.27
N GLY A 333 -11.52 -17.34 -30.69
CA GLY A 333 -10.83 -16.07 -30.91
C GLY A 333 -9.51 -15.91 -30.14
N LEU A 334 -9.18 -16.85 -29.26
CA LEU A 334 -7.91 -16.92 -28.54
C LEU A 334 -6.92 -17.84 -29.26
N ALA A 335 -5.72 -17.35 -29.56
CA ALA A 335 -4.67 -18.16 -30.18
C ALA A 335 -4.19 -19.28 -29.25
N ARG A 336 -4.01 -20.48 -29.80
CA ARG A 336 -3.51 -21.66 -29.06
C ARG A 336 -2.00 -21.61 -28.85
N VAL A 337 -1.55 -20.67 -28.04
CA VAL A 337 -0.13 -20.45 -27.70
C VAL A 337 0.12 -20.79 -26.23
N PRO A 338 1.07 -21.70 -25.92
CA PRO A 338 1.44 -21.99 -24.54
C PRO A 338 1.79 -20.71 -23.77
N THR A 339 1.38 -20.65 -22.50
CA THR A 339 1.47 -19.43 -21.70
C THR A 339 2.11 -19.67 -20.34
N LEU A 340 3.12 -18.88 -19.98
CA LEU A 340 3.56 -18.71 -18.60
C LEU A 340 3.00 -17.39 -18.07
N ILE A 341 2.30 -17.39 -16.95
CA ILE A 341 1.67 -16.19 -16.39
C ILE A 341 1.86 -16.12 -14.88
N GLY A 342 2.12 -14.93 -14.36
CA GLY A 342 2.28 -14.73 -12.92
C GLY A 342 2.46 -13.27 -12.57
N GLY A 343 2.74 -13.02 -11.30
CA GLY A 343 2.97 -11.69 -10.78
C GLY A 343 3.82 -11.72 -9.52
N ALA A 344 4.03 -10.56 -8.94
CA ALA A 344 4.69 -10.37 -7.68
C ALA A 344 3.70 -10.53 -6.51
N ASN A 345 4.14 -10.99 -5.34
CA ASN A 345 3.25 -11.23 -4.21
C ASN A 345 2.68 -9.95 -3.59
N ARG A 346 3.29 -8.79 -3.87
CA ARG A 346 2.93 -7.48 -3.32
C ARG A 346 2.92 -6.41 -4.43
N GLU A 347 2.32 -6.71 -5.59
CA GLU A 347 2.24 -5.78 -6.74
C GLU A 347 1.98 -4.33 -6.33
N ALA A 348 0.95 -4.12 -5.51
CA ALA A 348 0.50 -2.78 -5.18
C ALA A 348 1.41 -1.99 -4.21
N SER A 349 2.41 -2.63 -3.59
CA SER A 349 3.36 -1.92 -2.72
C SER A 349 4.21 -0.92 -3.51
N ALA A 350 4.40 -1.14 -4.82
CA ALA A 350 5.15 -0.24 -5.70
C ALA A 350 4.55 1.17 -5.81
N TYR A 351 3.25 1.31 -5.56
CA TYR A 351 2.54 2.60 -5.61
C TYR A 351 2.60 3.36 -4.29
N MET A 352 3.20 2.77 -3.25
CA MET A 352 3.37 3.43 -1.96
C MET A 352 4.62 4.30 -1.97
N ASN A 353 4.55 5.41 -1.23
CA ASN A 353 5.66 6.33 -1.08
C ASN A 353 6.81 5.67 -0.30
N LEU A 354 8.03 5.64 -0.85
CA LEU A 354 9.21 5.04 -0.21
C LEU A 354 9.60 5.68 1.12
N SER A 355 9.24 6.96 1.37
CA SER A 355 9.47 7.61 2.65
C SER A 355 8.50 7.15 3.76
N SER A 356 7.47 6.39 3.39
CA SER A 356 6.54 5.80 4.35
C SER A 356 7.25 4.80 5.25
N ARG A 357 7.13 4.98 6.57
CA ARG A 357 7.69 4.05 7.57
C ARG A 357 6.86 2.75 7.69
N SER A 358 5.57 2.82 7.34
CA SER A 358 4.65 1.69 7.26
C SER A 358 3.60 1.96 6.17
N ILE A 359 3.05 0.89 5.59
CA ILE A 359 2.07 0.94 4.50
C ILE A 359 0.84 0.13 4.89
N ASP A 360 -0.34 0.51 4.38
CA ASP A 360 -1.58 -0.24 4.60
C ASP A 360 -1.50 -1.58 3.86
N GLU A 361 -1.13 -2.62 4.60
CA GLU A 361 -1.03 -4.00 4.11
C GLU A 361 -2.35 -4.52 3.52
N THR A 362 -3.50 -4.06 4.03
CA THR A 362 -4.81 -4.47 3.52
C THR A 362 -5.08 -3.83 2.17
N LEU A 363 -4.76 -2.55 2.02
CA LEU A 363 -4.85 -1.85 0.74
C LEU A 363 -3.91 -2.51 -0.28
N VAL A 364 -2.66 -2.78 0.10
CA VAL A 364 -1.67 -3.43 -0.77
C VAL A 364 -2.13 -4.81 -1.20
N TYR A 365 -2.61 -5.63 -0.27
CA TYR A 365 -3.14 -6.95 -0.58
C TYR A 365 -4.37 -6.85 -1.50
N THR A 366 -5.36 -6.02 -1.14
CA THR A 366 -6.62 -5.90 -1.90
C THR A 366 -6.37 -5.37 -3.31
N ALA A 367 -5.53 -4.34 -3.46
CA ALA A 367 -5.17 -3.80 -4.77
C ALA A 367 -4.31 -4.78 -5.60
N THR A 368 -3.43 -5.55 -4.96
CA THR A 368 -2.69 -6.63 -5.63
C THR A 368 -3.64 -7.69 -6.17
N GLN A 369 -4.65 -8.07 -5.37
CA GLN A 369 -5.64 -9.06 -5.77
C GLN A 369 -6.53 -8.53 -6.90
N SER A 370 -7.17 -7.38 -6.72
CA SER A 370 -8.17 -6.86 -7.66
C SER A 370 -7.56 -6.39 -8.99
N THR A 371 -6.42 -5.71 -8.97
CA THR A 371 -5.82 -5.09 -10.16
C THR A 371 -4.98 -6.06 -10.97
N PHE A 372 -4.33 -7.05 -10.33
CA PHE A 372 -3.39 -7.94 -11.01
C PHE A 372 -3.81 -9.41 -10.94
N ASN A 373 -4.02 -9.96 -9.74
CA ASN A 373 -4.28 -11.39 -9.61
C ASN A 373 -5.59 -11.82 -10.27
N CYS A 374 -6.67 -11.07 -10.09
CA CYS A 374 -7.98 -11.47 -10.63
C CYS A 374 -8.04 -11.45 -12.16
N PRO A 375 -7.51 -10.42 -12.85
CA PRO A 375 -7.29 -10.48 -14.30
C PRO A 375 -6.41 -11.67 -14.76
N ILE A 376 -5.36 -12.02 -14.00
CA ILE A 376 -4.55 -13.22 -14.26
C ILE A 376 -5.40 -14.50 -14.14
N VAL A 377 -6.24 -14.61 -13.11
CA VAL A 377 -7.12 -15.77 -12.89
C VAL A 377 -8.13 -15.92 -14.03
N GLU A 378 -8.75 -14.84 -14.47
CA GLU A 378 -9.65 -14.82 -15.63
C GLU A 378 -8.95 -15.32 -16.89
N THR A 379 -7.75 -14.77 -17.16
CA THR A 379 -6.92 -15.09 -18.33
C THR A 379 -6.47 -16.55 -18.35
N VAL A 380 -6.16 -17.10 -17.18
CA VAL A 380 -5.86 -18.53 -16.99
C VAL A 380 -7.11 -19.38 -17.25
N GLY A 381 -8.27 -18.96 -16.75
CA GLY A 381 -9.56 -19.63 -17.00
C GLY A 381 -9.87 -19.74 -18.49
N ASN A 382 -9.75 -18.64 -19.22
CA ASN A 382 -9.98 -18.60 -20.68
C ASN A 382 -9.08 -19.57 -21.45
N ARG A 383 -7.84 -19.78 -21.00
CA ARG A 383 -6.89 -20.72 -21.61
C ARG A 383 -7.19 -22.17 -21.24
N LEU A 384 -7.56 -22.42 -19.98
CA LEU A 384 -7.92 -23.76 -19.50
C LEU A 384 -9.16 -24.30 -20.21
N ASP A 385 -10.17 -23.47 -20.41
CA ASP A 385 -11.41 -23.84 -21.11
C ASP A 385 -11.15 -24.22 -22.58
N GLN A 386 -9.98 -23.86 -23.12
CA GLN A 386 -9.55 -24.13 -24.50
C GLN A 386 -8.42 -25.19 -24.58
N ASP A 387 -8.07 -25.84 -23.46
CA ASP A 387 -6.96 -26.80 -23.34
C ASP A 387 -5.60 -26.22 -23.77
N ILE A 388 -5.37 -24.93 -23.53
CA ILE A 388 -4.09 -24.27 -23.83
C ILE A 388 -3.10 -24.49 -22.67
N PRO A 389 -1.91 -25.07 -22.92
CA PRO A 389 -0.92 -25.29 -21.88
C PRO A 389 -0.54 -24.00 -21.16
N THR A 390 -0.73 -23.99 -19.84
CA THR A 390 -0.55 -22.81 -19.01
C THR A 390 0.24 -23.15 -17.75
N TRP A 391 1.21 -22.33 -17.38
CA TRP A 391 1.98 -22.42 -16.14
C TRP A 391 1.77 -21.15 -15.32
N ARG A 392 1.67 -21.30 -14.00
CA ARG A 392 1.51 -20.17 -13.08
C ARG A 392 2.68 -20.04 -12.14
N TYR A 393 3.11 -18.80 -11.93
CA TYR A 393 4.10 -18.46 -10.92
C TYR A 393 3.64 -17.30 -10.02
N LEU A 394 4.25 -17.22 -8.84
CA LEU A 394 4.15 -16.09 -7.93
C LEU A 394 5.56 -15.77 -7.42
N TYR A 395 6.01 -14.53 -7.64
CA TYR A 395 7.34 -14.08 -7.25
C TYR A 395 7.34 -13.43 -5.86
N HIS A 396 8.28 -13.82 -5.00
CA HIS A 396 8.37 -13.40 -3.58
C HIS A 396 9.70 -12.73 -3.22
N GLY A 397 10.61 -12.55 -4.18
CA GLY A 397 11.97 -12.12 -3.89
C GLY A 397 12.04 -10.71 -3.29
N ASN A 398 12.65 -10.61 -2.12
CA ASN A 398 12.85 -9.38 -1.37
C ASN A 398 14.35 -9.15 -1.17
N TRP A 399 15.00 -8.60 -2.21
CA TRP A 399 16.45 -8.41 -2.25
C TRP A 399 16.80 -6.96 -1.91
N SER A 400 17.70 -6.71 -0.95
CA SER A 400 17.97 -5.35 -0.46
C SER A 400 18.38 -4.34 -1.53
N GLY A 401 19.05 -4.78 -2.60
CA GLY A 401 19.45 -3.91 -3.73
C GLY A 401 18.28 -3.54 -4.66
N LEU A 402 17.18 -4.27 -4.62
CA LEU A 402 15.99 -4.07 -5.45
C LEU A 402 14.76 -3.66 -4.63
N SER A 403 14.76 -3.94 -3.34
CA SER A 403 13.70 -3.67 -2.37
C SER A 403 14.32 -2.92 -1.16
N PRO A 404 14.50 -1.59 -1.27
CA PRO A 404 15.23 -0.81 -0.28
C PRO A 404 14.50 -0.64 1.05
N THR A 405 13.20 -0.91 1.09
CA THR A 405 12.39 -0.87 2.31
C THR A 405 11.86 -2.28 2.63
N PRO A 406 11.89 -2.73 3.91
CA PRO A 406 11.46 -4.08 4.26
C PRO A 406 10.03 -4.41 3.85
N TRP A 407 9.13 -3.40 3.88
CA TRP A 407 7.71 -3.54 3.55
C TRP A 407 7.42 -3.66 2.05
N LEU A 408 8.34 -3.26 1.17
CA LEU A 408 8.09 -3.26 -0.27
C LEU A 408 7.97 -4.69 -0.82
N GLY A 409 8.84 -5.60 -0.36
CA GLY A 409 8.84 -7.01 -0.73
C GLY A 409 8.99 -7.22 -2.24
N ALA A 410 8.33 -8.23 -2.80
CA ALA A 410 8.24 -8.40 -4.24
C ALA A 410 7.09 -7.52 -4.79
N TYR A 411 7.47 -6.31 -5.17
CA TYR A 411 6.60 -5.27 -5.73
C TYR A 411 6.45 -5.38 -7.25
N HIS A 412 5.55 -4.59 -7.83
CA HIS A 412 5.34 -4.54 -9.27
C HIS A 412 6.62 -4.23 -10.06
N SER A 413 6.95 -5.09 -11.04
CA SER A 413 8.17 -5.04 -11.87
C SER A 413 9.47 -5.57 -11.22
N SER A 414 9.46 -5.95 -9.93
CA SER A 414 10.67 -6.40 -9.21
C SER A 414 11.28 -7.72 -9.74
N ASP A 415 10.53 -8.49 -10.51
CA ASP A 415 10.98 -9.73 -11.15
C ASP A 415 11.72 -9.48 -12.49
N VAL A 416 11.57 -8.30 -13.10
CA VAL A 416 12.21 -7.97 -14.39
C VAL A 416 13.74 -7.97 -14.31
N PRO A 417 14.40 -7.26 -13.38
CA PRO A 417 15.86 -7.30 -13.28
C PRO A 417 16.42 -8.70 -12.97
N ILE A 418 15.59 -9.56 -12.36
CA ILE A 418 15.94 -10.95 -12.08
C ILE A 418 15.87 -11.80 -13.35
N VAL A 419 14.85 -11.60 -14.20
CA VAL A 419 14.74 -12.27 -15.51
C VAL A 419 15.84 -11.82 -16.49
N PHE A 420 16.22 -10.55 -16.48
CA PHE A 420 17.28 -10.03 -17.35
C PHE A 420 18.70 -10.25 -16.81
N GLY A 421 18.84 -10.60 -15.53
CA GLY A 421 20.15 -10.68 -14.85
C GLY A 421 20.79 -9.31 -14.64
N THR A 422 19.99 -8.24 -14.66
CA THR A 422 20.43 -6.85 -14.54
C THR A 422 20.24 -6.30 -13.13
N TYR A 423 19.95 -7.16 -12.15
CA TYR A 423 19.84 -6.82 -10.73
C TYR A 423 21.04 -6.02 -10.19
N ASN A 424 22.23 -6.21 -10.78
CA ASN A 424 23.46 -5.51 -10.41
C ASN A 424 23.56 -4.06 -10.95
N LYS A 425 22.63 -3.64 -11.81
CA LYS A 425 22.57 -2.26 -12.35
C LYS A 425 21.96 -1.28 -11.33
N THR A 426 21.42 -1.78 -10.22
CA THR A 426 20.93 -0.95 -9.11
C THR A 426 22.02 -0.05 -8.54
N THR A 427 21.64 1.17 -8.18
CA THR A 427 22.49 2.13 -7.48
C THR A 427 22.45 1.96 -5.96
N ILE A 428 21.50 1.16 -5.46
CA ILE A 428 21.27 0.94 -4.03
C ILE A 428 22.24 -0.12 -3.49
N LYS A 429 22.78 0.13 -2.29
CA LYS A 429 23.66 -0.80 -1.55
C LYS A 429 22.86 -1.56 -0.47
N PRO A 430 23.26 -2.78 -0.08
CA PRO A 430 24.46 -3.53 -0.50
C PRO A 430 24.35 -4.12 -1.92
N SER A 431 25.50 -4.52 -2.49
CA SER A 431 25.55 -5.25 -3.76
C SER A 431 24.83 -6.59 -3.67
N SER A 432 24.44 -7.13 -4.82
CA SER A 432 23.62 -8.34 -4.92
C SER A 432 24.20 -9.54 -4.19
N SER A 433 23.33 -10.23 -3.45
CA SER A 433 23.73 -11.38 -2.63
C SER A 433 24.00 -12.62 -3.50
N PRO A 434 24.83 -13.59 -3.05
CA PRO A 434 25.00 -14.85 -3.78
C PRO A 434 23.68 -15.61 -4.00
N ALA A 435 22.73 -15.51 -3.06
CA ALA A 435 21.40 -16.10 -3.19
C ALA A 435 20.58 -15.42 -4.29
N GLU A 436 20.63 -14.09 -4.40
CA GLU A 436 19.98 -13.32 -5.46
C GLU A 436 20.53 -13.69 -6.85
N VAL A 437 21.85 -13.77 -6.98
CA VAL A 437 22.53 -14.21 -8.21
C VAL A 437 22.07 -15.61 -8.62
N ALA A 438 22.06 -16.55 -7.67
CA ALA A 438 21.64 -17.92 -7.93
C ALA A 438 20.14 -18.01 -8.27
N ALA A 439 19.29 -17.24 -7.59
CA ALA A 439 17.85 -17.17 -7.87
C ALA A 439 17.59 -16.59 -9.28
N SER A 440 18.30 -15.53 -9.67
CA SER A 440 18.24 -14.99 -11.03
C SER A 440 18.62 -16.03 -12.08
N LYS A 441 19.73 -16.75 -11.91
CA LYS A 441 20.11 -17.84 -12.83
C LYS A 441 19.06 -18.94 -12.93
N TYR A 442 18.45 -19.32 -11.81
CA TYR A 442 17.37 -20.30 -11.80
C TYR A 442 16.12 -19.81 -12.55
N ILE A 443 15.74 -18.54 -12.35
CA ILE A 443 14.56 -17.92 -12.99
C ILE A 443 14.82 -17.71 -14.50
N GLN A 444 16.00 -17.22 -14.88
CA GLN A 444 16.44 -17.14 -16.28
C GLN A 444 16.35 -18.51 -16.96
N GLY A 445 16.84 -19.56 -16.31
CA GLY A 445 16.77 -20.93 -16.81
C GLY A 445 15.34 -21.37 -17.13
N ALA A 446 14.35 -21.00 -16.32
CA ALA A 446 12.94 -21.31 -16.57
C ALA A 446 12.39 -20.54 -17.79
N TRP A 447 12.65 -19.23 -17.90
CA TRP A 447 12.25 -18.42 -19.06
C TRP A 447 12.91 -18.94 -20.34
N VAL A 448 14.18 -19.31 -20.29
CA VAL A 448 14.93 -19.87 -21.42
C VAL A 448 14.45 -21.27 -21.79
N ALA A 449 14.13 -22.12 -20.81
CA ALA A 449 13.53 -23.43 -21.06
C ALA A 449 12.18 -23.27 -21.79
N PHE A 450 11.34 -22.34 -21.34
CA PHE A 450 10.09 -22.00 -22.00
C PHE A 450 10.32 -21.40 -23.40
N ALA A 451 11.34 -20.55 -23.59
CA ALA A 451 11.69 -19.98 -24.90
C ALA A 451 12.01 -21.06 -25.93
N LYS A 452 12.75 -22.09 -25.49
CA LYS A 452 13.25 -23.16 -26.35
C LYS A 452 12.18 -24.15 -26.73
N ASP A 453 11.31 -24.48 -25.78
CA ASP A 453 10.16 -25.38 -25.93
C ASP A 453 9.02 -24.90 -25.00
N PRO A 454 8.08 -24.09 -25.50
CA PRO A 454 6.94 -23.61 -24.72
C PRO A 454 5.96 -24.71 -24.32
N TRP A 455 6.01 -25.89 -24.97
CA TRP A 455 5.06 -26.98 -24.72
C TRP A 455 5.53 -27.88 -23.57
N ASN A 456 6.82 -28.20 -23.50
CA ASN A 456 7.35 -29.13 -22.50
C ASN A 456 8.57 -28.61 -21.72
N GLY A 457 9.13 -27.46 -22.11
CA GLY A 457 10.36 -26.93 -21.53
C GLY A 457 10.24 -26.71 -20.03
N LEU A 458 9.15 -26.09 -19.58
CA LEU A 458 8.89 -25.88 -18.15
C LEU A 458 8.62 -27.18 -17.39
N SER A 459 7.87 -28.12 -17.98
CA SER A 459 7.67 -29.44 -17.35
C SER A 459 8.97 -30.22 -17.22
N THR A 460 9.86 -30.14 -18.20
CA THR A 460 11.21 -30.72 -18.16
C THR A 460 12.09 -30.00 -17.13
N TYR A 461 11.88 -28.70 -16.95
CA TYR A 461 12.52 -27.89 -15.90
C TYR A 461 11.99 -28.19 -14.49
N GLY A 462 10.92 -29.01 -14.38
CA GLY A 462 10.30 -29.41 -13.12
C GLY A 462 9.10 -28.57 -12.69
N TRP A 463 8.58 -27.71 -13.57
CA TRP A 463 7.40 -26.89 -13.28
C TRP A 463 6.12 -27.57 -13.78
N PRO A 464 5.17 -27.90 -12.89
CA PRO A 464 3.92 -28.53 -13.26
C PRO A 464 3.04 -27.58 -14.07
N GLN A 465 2.37 -28.12 -15.08
CA GLN A 465 1.35 -27.40 -15.83
C GLN A 465 0.14 -27.15 -14.92
N PHE A 466 -0.42 -25.95 -14.97
CA PHE A 466 -1.67 -25.61 -14.32
C PHE A 466 -2.82 -26.34 -15.00
N THR A 467 -3.63 -27.05 -14.23
CA THR A 467 -4.82 -27.78 -14.70
C THR A 467 -5.98 -27.58 -13.73
N SER A 468 -7.20 -27.97 -14.14
CA SER A 468 -8.37 -27.90 -13.27
C SER A 468 -8.26 -28.84 -12.06
N GLN A 469 -7.57 -29.98 -12.19
CA GLN A 469 -7.31 -30.92 -11.09
C GLN A 469 -6.10 -30.52 -10.26
N ASN A 470 -5.02 -30.08 -10.92
CA ASN A 470 -3.77 -29.66 -10.29
C ASN A 470 -3.56 -28.16 -10.52
N ARG A 471 -4.13 -27.36 -9.62
CA ARG A 471 -4.04 -25.88 -9.60
C ARG A 471 -2.67 -25.40 -9.13
N SER A 472 -1.61 -25.91 -9.74
CA SER A 472 -0.24 -25.72 -9.28
C SER A 472 0.21 -24.26 -9.39
N LEU A 473 0.80 -23.73 -8.32
CA LEU A 473 1.41 -22.40 -8.29
C LEU A 473 2.89 -22.52 -7.98
N VAL A 474 3.75 -22.03 -8.87
CA VAL A 474 5.21 -22.05 -8.68
C VAL A 474 5.63 -20.80 -7.91
N HIS A 475 6.03 -20.96 -6.66
CA HIS A 475 6.54 -19.87 -5.83
C HIS A 475 8.04 -19.66 -6.10
N LEU A 476 8.40 -18.50 -6.63
CA LEU A 476 9.77 -18.11 -6.95
C LEU A 476 10.33 -17.22 -5.84
N ALA A 477 11.56 -17.49 -5.42
CA ALA A 477 12.24 -16.72 -4.37
C ALA A 477 11.44 -16.59 -3.07
N LEU A 478 10.61 -17.58 -2.73
CA LEU A 478 9.93 -17.66 -1.44
C LEU A 478 10.97 -17.76 -0.32
N ASP A 479 10.88 -16.89 0.68
CA ASP A 479 11.92 -16.70 1.71
C ASP A 479 13.32 -16.46 1.12
N ASN A 480 13.42 -15.80 -0.05
CA ASN A 480 14.67 -15.58 -0.79
C ASN A 480 15.45 -16.88 -1.13
N ARG A 481 14.74 -18.00 -1.29
CA ARG A 481 15.33 -19.27 -1.73
C ARG A 481 15.64 -19.28 -3.22
N VAL A 482 16.67 -20.03 -3.60
CA VAL A 482 17.15 -20.12 -5.00
C VAL A 482 16.17 -20.88 -5.90
N THR A 483 15.66 -22.03 -5.43
CA THR A 483 14.80 -22.91 -6.22
C THR A 483 13.32 -22.62 -5.99
N ALA A 484 12.47 -22.94 -6.97
CA ALA A 484 11.04 -22.82 -6.82
C ALA A 484 10.46 -23.78 -5.77
N THR A 485 9.41 -23.35 -5.09
CA THR A 485 8.54 -24.20 -4.27
C THR A 485 7.20 -24.37 -4.98
N ILE A 486 6.72 -25.61 -5.12
CA ILE A 486 5.43 -25.88 -5.78
C ILE A 486 4.33 -25.91 -4.72
N GLY A 487 3.37 -24.99 -4.84
CA GLY A 487 2.19 -24.89 -4.01
C GLY A 487 0.89 -25.01 -4.81
N THR A 488 -0.21 -24.62 -4.19
CA THR A 488 -1.54 -24.54 -4.82
C THR A 488 -1.98 -23.09 -4.95
N ALA A 489 -2.58 -22.74 -6.08
CA ALA A 489 -3.14 -21.41 -6.30
C ALA A 489 -4.47 -21.19 -5.55
N GLU A 490 -5.04 -22.20 -4.89
CA GLU A 490 -6.39 -22.11 -4.34
C GLU A 490 -6.57 -21.02 -3.29
N GLN A 491 -5.61 -20.87 -2.38
CA GLN A 491 -5.64 -19.83 -1.35
C GLN A 491 -5.45 -18.46 -1.98
N TRP A 492 -4.47 -18.33 -2.88
CA TRP A 492 -4.14 -17.09 -3.58
C TRP A 492 -5.30 -16.59 -4.46
N ASP A 493 -5.97 -17.50 -5.19
CA ASP A 493 -7.08 -17.17 -6.09
C ASP A 493 -8.43 -17.06 -5.39
N SER A 494 -8.51 -17.37 -4.08
CA SER A 494 -9.79 -17.40 -3.34
C SER A 494 -10.52 -16.06 -3.38
N HIS A 495 -9.76 -14.95 -3.38
CA HIS A 495 -10.27 -13.58 -3.44
C HIS A 495 -10.96 -13.27 -4.79
N CYS A 496 -10.52 -13.90 -5.88
CA CYS A 496 -10.98 -13.59 -7.23
C CYS A 496 -12.28 -14.29 -7.64
N ARG A 497 -12.79 -15.21 -6.80
CA ARG A 497 -14.05 -15.95 -7.07
C ARG A 497 -15.29 -15.11 -6.73
N GLY A 498 -15.26 -13.84 -7.16
CA GLY A 498 -16.28 -12.80 -6.99
C GLY A 498 -17.08 -12.50 -8.27
N GLY A 499 -17.09 -13.39 -9.26
CA GLY A 499 -18.03 -13.32 -10.38
C GLY A 499 -19.44 -13.69 -9.90
N ASN A 500 -20.32 -12.69 -9.77
CA ASN A 500 -21.77 -12.78 -9.54
C ASN A 500 -22.27 -14.07 -8.80
N PRO A 501 -22.45 -14.05 -7.47
CA PRO A 501 -22.72 -15.24 -6.63
C PRO A 501 -23.99 -16.07 -6.95
N TRP A 502 -24.77 -15.70 -7.96
CA TRP A 502 -26.09 -16.29 -8.25
C TRP A 502 -26.09 -17.46 -9.23
N ARG A 503 -25.06 -17.69 -10.04
CA ARG A 503 -25.14 -18.70 -11.13
C ARG A 503 -24.59 -20.10 -10.80
N LEU A 504 -23.63 -20.26 -9.90
CA LEU A 504 -23.06 -21.58 -9.57
C LEU A 504 -23.57 -22.17 -8.24
N ALA A 505 -24.11 -21.35 -7.33
CA ALA A 505 -24.71 -21.83 -6.08
C ALA A 505 -26.00 -22.65 -6.27
N ASN A 506 -26.70 -22.49 -7.40
CA ASN A 506 -27.91 -23.25 -7.72
C ASN A 506 -27.64 -24.61 -8.40
N ALA A 507 -26.42 -24.89 -8.87
CA ALA A 507 -26.10 -26.16 -9.54
C ALA A 507 -25.57 -27.25 -8.58
N GLN A 508 -25.08 -26.89 -7.39
CA GLN A 508 -24.48 -27.86 -6.44
C GLN A 508 -25.10 -27.89 -5.02
N ARG A 509 -26.22 -27.20 -4.76
CA ARG A 509 -26.91 -27.25 -3.44
C ARG A 509 -28.42 -27.55 -3.49
N HIS A 510 -28.86 -28.41 -4.40
CA HIS A 510 -30.24 -28.93 -4.39
C HIS A 510 -30.40 -30.44 -4.20
N ARG A 511 -29.40 -31.14 -3.65
CA ARG A 511 -29.59 -32.49 -3.14
C ARG A 511 -29.02 -32.66 -1.74
N ALA A 512 -29.90 -33.07 -0.83
CA ALA A 512 -29.70 -33.37 0.57
C ALA A 512 -29.58 -32.15 1.52
N ARG A 513 -30.71 -31.78 2.15
CA ARG A 513 -30.89 -31.48 3.59
C ARG A 513 -32.19 -30.67 3.80
N ARG A 514 -33.28 -31.33 4.18
CA ARG A 514 -34.62 -30.73 4.42
C ARG A 514 -34.94 -30.48 5.90
N ILE A 515 -33.95 -30.21 6.76
CA ILE A 515 -34.19 -29.91 8.19
C ILE A 515 -33.26 -28.78 8.65
N LYS A 516 -33.82 -27.72 9.27
CA LYS A 516 -33.08 -26.57 9.82
C LYS A 516 -32.67 -26.81 11.28
N CYS A 517 -31.41 -26.49 11.60
CA CYS A 517 -30.85 -26.47 12.96
C CYS A 517 -31.52 -25.35 13.79
N ASP A 518 -31.75 -25.58 15.08
CA ASP A 518 -32.28 -24.58 16.03
C ASP A 518 -31.21 -23.94 16.93
N GLU A 519 -29.95 -24.30 16.73
CA GLU A 519 -28.75 -23.62 17.30
C GLU A 519 -28.71 -23.51 18.84
N THR A 520 -29.40 -24.41 19.54
CA THR A 520 -29.39 -24.49 21.01
C THR A 520 -28.00 -24.89 21.57
N PRO A 521 -27.50 -24.27 22.66
CA PRO A 521 -26.18 -24.60 23.24
C PRO A 521 -26.08 -26.04 23.74
N GLU A 522 -24.86 -26.60 23.76
CA GLU A 522 -24.51 -28.02 24.05
C GLU A 522 -24.92 -29.03 22.97
N SER A 523 -26.19 -29.03 22.54
CA SER A 523 -26.63 -29.78 21.36
C SER A 523 -27.90 -29.19 20.75
N CYS A 524 -27.92 -29.09 19.41
CA CYS A 524 -29.11 -28.68 18.64
C CYS A 524 -30.28 -29.63 18.94
N ARG A 525 -31.39 -29.14 19.48
CA ARG A 525 -32.58 -29.96 19.81
C ARG A 525 -33.15 -30.66 18.57
N ASN A 526 -33.07 -30.05 17.39
CA ASN A 526 -33.53 -30.69 16.15
C ASN A 526 -32.61 -31.85 15.69
N CYS A 527 -31.31 -31.79 16.01
CA CYS A 527 -30.37 -32.88 15.75
C CYS A 527 -30.47 -33.97 16.83
N THR A 528 -30.59 -33.58 18.10
CA THR A 528 -30.69 -34.48 19.26
C THR A 528 -32.00 -35.27 19.25
N SER A 529 -33.12 -34.63 18.91
CA SER A 529 -34.43 -35.30 18.78
C SER A 529 -34.50 -36.31 17.62
N THR A 530 -33.54 -36.28 16.69
CA THR A 530 -33.49 -37.18 15.53
C THR A 530 -32.30 -38.13 15.55
N GLY A 531 -31.55 -38.18 16.66
CA GLY A 531 -30.41 -39.08 16.84
C GLY A 531 -29.18 -38.73 15.99
N ARG A 532 -29.07 -37.50 15.49
CA ARG A 532 -27.97 -37.06 14.61
C ARG A 532 -26.90 -36.29 15.39
N LYS A 533 -25.63 -36.51 15.04
CA LYS A 533 -24.48 -35.80 15.62
C LYS A 533 -24.29 -34.45 14.93
N CYS A 534 -24.09 -33.38 15.70
CA CYS A 534 -23.93 -32.02 15.18
C CYS A 534 -22.46 -31.75 14.84
N GLU A 535 -22.16 -31.27 13.63
CA GLU A 535 -20.80 -30.96 13.14
C GLU A 535 -20.54 -29.44 13.14
N TYR A 536 -20.49 -28.80 14.32
CA TYR A 536 -19.98 -27.41 14.45
C TYR A 536 -18.92 -27.32 15.56
N ASP A 537 -18.06 -26.31 15.46
CA ASP A 537 -16.86 -26.15 16.30
C ASP A 537 -17.18 -25.77 17.76
N ILE A 538 -16.49 -26.41 18.71
CA ILE A 538 -16.82 -26.44 20.15
C ILE A 538 -16.23 -25.24 20.90
N GLN A 539 -15.46 -24.37 20.23
CA GLN A 539 -14.90 -23.16 20.84
C GLN A 539 -15.87 -21.96 20.74
N ARG A 540 -16.88 -21.93 21.62
CA ARG A 540 -17.66 -20.70 21.90
C ARG A 540 -17.56 -20.37 23.40
N LEU A 541 -17.45 -19.05 23.70
CA LEU A 541 -17.20 -18.49 25.03
C LEU A 541 -18.20 -18.96 26.12
N PRO A 542 -17.80 -18.92 27.41
CA PRO A 542 -18.57 -19.48 28.52
C PRO A 542 -19.84 -18.69 28.85
N ARG A 543 -20.73 -19.34 29.60
CA ARG A 543 -21.92 -18.75 30.25
C ARG A 543 -21.60 -17.43 30.98
N ARG A 544 -22.57 -16.51 30.95
CA ARG A 544 -22.75 -15.39 31.91
C ARG A 544 -22.22 -15.76 33.30
N LEU A 545 -21.23 -15.02 33.79
CA LEU A 545 -20.91 -15.03 35.21
C LEU A 545 -22.09 -14.44 35.99
N PRO A 546 -22.51 -15.06 37.11
CA PRO A 546 -23.62 -14.57 37.93
C PRO A 546 -23.15 -13.38 38.77
N GLY A 547 -23.09 -12.19 38.16
CA GLY A 547 -22.97 -10.91 38.84
C GLY A 547 -24.35 -10.30 39.09
N LYS A 548 -24.65 -9.91 40.34
CA LYS A 548 -25.89 -9.21 40.71
C LYS A 548 -26.08 -7.97 39.84
N ARG A 549 -27.30 -7.80 39.29
CA ARG A 549 -27.74 -6.56 38.62
C ARG A 549 -27.46 -5.36 39.52
N SER A 550 -26.44 -4.58 39.17
CA SER A 550 -26.33 -3.19 39.60
C SER A 550 -27.29 -2.37 38.74
N THR A 551 -28.32 -1.82 39.36
CA THR A 551 -29.21 -0.83 38.78
C THR A 551 -28.44 0.49 38.61
N VAL A 552 -27.72 0.63 37.50
CA VAL A 552 -27.21 1.93 37.05
C VAL A 552 -28.26 2.58 36.13
N GLY A 553 -28.52 3.86 36.38
CA GLY A 553 -29.65 4.64 35.87
C GLY A 553 -29.89 4.54 34.37
N SER A 554 -31.18 4.57 34.04
CA SER A 554 -31.80 4.55 32.72
C SER A 554 -31.04 5.37 31.65
N ILE A 555 -30.16 4.71 30.90
CA ILE A 555 -29.87 5.12 29.52
C ILE A 555 -31.18 4.96 28.75
N VAL A 556 -31.62 6.05 28.12
CA VAL A 556 -32.86 6.18 27.34
C VAL A 556 -33.26 4.88 26.65
N ARG A 557 -34.28 4.20 27.19
CA ARG A 557 -35.02 3.14 26.50
C ARG A 557 -35.92 3.78 25.44
N SER A 558 -35.43 3.89 24.22
CA SER A 558 -36.24 4.05 23.01
C SER A 558 -35.33 3.61 21.85
N THR A 559 -35.56 2.53 21.11
CA THR A 559 -36.80 2.03 20.50
C THR A 559 -36.79 0.50 20.42
N ASN A 560 -37.97 -0.12 20.24
CA ASN A 560 -38.18 -1.57 20.15
C ASN A 560 -37.30 -2.24 19.06
N ILE A 561 -36.31 -3.04 19.48
CA ILE A 561 -35.34 -3.77 18.63
C ILE A 561 -35.93 -5.12 18.18
N ALA A 562 -37.01 -5.10 17.41
CA ALA A 562 -37.50 -6.32 16.75
C ALA A 562 -37.57 -6.21 15.22
N ASP A 563 -37.78 -5.02 14.64
CA ASP A 563 -38.05 -4.87 13.19
C ASP A 563 -37.27 -3.73 12.48
N GLY A 564 -36.18 -3.21 13.06
CA GLY A 564 -35.63 -1.89 12.70
C GLY A 564 -34.60 -1.78 11.57
N PHE A 565 -33.92 -2.85 11.16
CA PHE A 565 -32.87 -2.76 10.13
C PHE A 565 -33.43 -3.04 8.73
N ARG A 566 -33.09 -2.19 7.75
CA ARG A 566 -33.58 -2.33 6.36
C ARG A 566 -32.83 -3.41 5.55
N TRP A 567 -31.92 -4.15 6.18
CA TRP A 567 -31.10 -5.18 5.53
C TRP A 567 -30.98 -6.42 6.42
N LYS A 568 -30.52 -7.53 5.81
CA LYS A 568 -30.33 -8.78 6.52
C LYS A 568 -29.06 -8.72 7.36
N ILE A 569 -29.17 -9.17 8.61
CA ILE A 569 -28.09 -9.19 9.59
C ILE A 569 -27.93 -10.62 10.10
N THR A 570 -26.68 -11.06 10.24
CA THR A 570 -26.28 -12.38 10.76
C THR A 570 -26.39 -12.46 12.29
N SER A 571 -26.30 -13.67 12.85
CA SER A 571 -26.28 -13.87 14.31
C SER A 571 -25.10 -13.16 14.97
N ASP A 572 -23.93 -13.22 14.34
CA ASP A 572 -22.67 -12.72 14.88
C ASP A 572 -22.63 -11.19 14.84
N GLU A 573 -23.10 -10.58 13.74
CA GLU A 573 -23.30 -9.12 13.65
C GLU A 573 -24.28 -8.61 14.72
N ARG A 574 -25.36 -9.35 14.97
CA ARG A 574 -26.34 -8.99 16.02
C ARG A 574 -25.74 -9.08 17.43
N LEU A 575 -24.89 -10.09 17.67
CA LEU A 575 -24.18 -10.26 18.94
C LEU A 575 -23.17 -9.12 19.17
N CYS A 576 -22.35 -8.81 18.17
CA CYS A 576 -21.37 -7.72 18.23
C CYS A 576 -22.06 -6.37 18.42
N PHE A 577 -23.16 -6.11 17.72
CA PHE A 577 -23.95 -4.89 17.92
C PHE A 577 -24.55 -4.80 19.33
N SER A 578 -25.03 -5.92 19.88
CA SER A 578 -25.49 -5.97 21.27
C SER A 578 -24.33 -5.75 22.26
N PHE A 579 -23.14 -6.27 21.97
CA PHE A 579 -21.93 -6.07 22.77
C PHE A 579 -21.50 -4.59 22.74
N PHE A 580 -21.63 -3.93 21.58
CA PHE A 580 -21.43 -2.48 21.47
C PHE A 580 -22.30 -1.71 22.47
N GLN A 581 -23.61 -1.97 22.43
CA GLN A 581 -24.61 -1.22 23.21
C GLN A 581 -24.45 -1.42 24.72
N HIS A 582 -24.15 -2.64 25.15
CA HIS A 582 -24.19 -3.01 26.57
C HIS A 582 -22.83 -3.07 27.24
N ARG A 583 -21.74 -3.18 26.47
CA ARG A 583 -20.37 -3.29 27.01
C ARG A 583 -19.46 -2.19 26.50
N SER A 584 -19.30 -2.06 25.18
CA SER A 584 -18.32 -1.12 24.60
C SER A 584 -18.66 0.35 24.82
N LEU A 585 -19.92 0.73 24.61
CA LEU A 585 -20.33 2.12 24.75
C LEU A 585 -20.21 2.59 26.21
N PRO A 586 -20.71 1.87 27.23
CA PRO A 586 -20.53 2.28 28.63
C PRO A 586 -19.07 2.40 29.07
N THR A 587 -18.15 1.58 28.55
CA THR A 587 -16.72 1.63 28.90
C THR A 587 -16.03 2.85 28.29
N ILE A 588 -16.23 3.10 27.00
CA ILE A 588 -15.63 4.24 26.26
C ILE A 588 -15.94 5.58 26.92
N ILE A 589 -17.18 5.76 27.40
CA ILE A 589 -17.64 6.99 28.04
C ILE A 589 -17.42 6.99 29.57
N GLY A 590 -16.54 6.15 30.11
CA GLY A 590 -16.43 5.91 31.56
C GLY A 590 -16.16 7.16 32.43
N TYR A 591 -15.46 8.17 31.89
CA TYR A 591 -15.18 9.43 32.58
C TYR A 591 -16.22 10.53 32.32
N PHE A 592 -16.58 10.76 31.06
CA PHE A 592 -17.44 11.88 30.65
C PHE A 592 -18.57 11.37 29.75
N ASP A 593 -19.75 11.99 29.84
CA ASP A 593 -20.82 11.72 28.88
C ASP A 593 -20.50 12.30 27.51
N SER A 594 -21.00 11.64 26.46
CA SER A 594 -20.73 12.01 25.08
C SER A 594 -21.98 11.81 24.21
N PRO A 595 -22.61 12.92 23.73
CA PRO A 595 -23.72 12.85 22.80
C PRO A 595 -23.38 12.11 21.50
N LEU A 596 -22.11 12.13 21.09
CA LEU A 596 -21.60 11.38 19.94
C LEU A 596 -21.88 9.88 20.10
N TRP A 597 -21.39 9.30 21.19
CA TRP A 597 -21.51 7.86 21.42
C TRP A 597 -22.93 7.46 21.85
N GLN A 598 -23.55 8.22 22.75
CA GLN A 598 -24.86 7.89 23.32
C GLN A 598 -26.03 8.13 22.36
N ARG A 599 -25.86 8.95 21.31
CA ARG A 599 -26.93 9.26 20.35
C ARG A 599 -26.49 9.06 18.91
N LEU A 600 -25.47 9.80 18.45
CA LEU A 600 -25.14 9.85 17.02
C LEU A 600 -24.70 8.50 16.46
N VAL A 601 -23.68 7.86 17.05
CA VAL A 601 -23.15 6.58 16.55
C VAL A 601 -24.21 5.48 16.59
N LEU A 602 -25.04 5.46 17.65
CA LEU A 602 -26.16 4.52 17.76
C LEU A 602 -27.25 4.76 16.71
N GLN A 603 -27.61 6.01 16.44
CA GLN A 603 -28.60 6.35 15.42
C GLN A 603 -28.07 6.07 14.02
N MET A 604 -26.84 6.49 13.71
CA MET A 604 -26.21 6.29 12.41
C MET A 604 -26.00 4.81 12.09
N SER A 605 -25.57 4.00 13.06
CA SER A 605 -25.43 2.55 12.85
C SER A 605 -26.76 1.82 12.61
N GLN A 606 -27.90 2.42 12.96
CA GLN A 606 -29.22 1.85 12.66
C GLN A 606 -29.74 2.21 11.26
N VAL A 607 -29.27 3.32 10.69
CA VAL A 607 -29.74 3.83 9.39
C VAL A 607 -28.73 3.64 8.26
N ASP A 608 -27.44 3.54 8.59
CA ASP A 608 -26.33 3.48 7.64
C ASP A 608 -25.52 2.20 7.75
N GLN A 609 -25.40 1.47 6.63
CA GLN A 609 -24.70 0.18 6.59
C GLN A 609 -23.19 0.30 6.80
N ALA A 610 -22.55 1.39 6.34
CA ALA A 610 -21.11 1.54 6.50
C ALA A 610 -20.76 1.74 7.98
N VAL A 611 -21.51 2.61 8.66
CA VAL A 611 -21.38 2.82 10.12
C VAL A 611 -21.72 1.56 10.90
N TYR A 612 -22.76 0.84 10.50
CA TYR A 612 -23.14 -0.43 11.13
C TYR A 612 -21.98 -1.44 11.12
N HIS A 613 -21.39 -1.67 9.95
CA HIS A 613 -20.28 -2.60 9.80
C HIS A 613 -19.03 -2.15 10.56
N ALA A 614 -18.72 -0.84 10.59
CA ALA A 614 -17.64 -0.31 11.41
C ALA A 614 -17.88 -0.52 12.92
N VAL A 615 -19.11 -0.34 13.41
CA VAL A 615 -19.48 -0.61 14.82
C VAL A 615 -19.35 -2.10 15.16
N VAL A 616 -19.80 -2.98 14.27
CA VAL A 616 -19.69 -4.43 14.44
C VAL A 616 -18.22 -4.85 14.50
N ALA A 617 -17.38 -4.34 13.59
CA ALA A 617 -15.95 -4.63 13.56
C ALA A 617 -15.27 -4.21 14.87
N PHE A 618 -15.47 -2.95 15.29
CA PHE A 618 -14.94 -2.43 16.55
C PHE A 618 -15.37 -3.29 17.75
N SER A 619 -16.62 -3.74 17.77
CA SER A 619 -17.15 -4.54 18.88
C SER A 619 -16.60 -5.96 18.91
N ALA A 620 -16.36 -6.56 17.74
CA ALA A 620 -15.70 -7.86 17.64
C ALA A 620 -14.26 -7.79 18.18
N ILE A 621 -13.54 -6.72 17.81
CA ILE A 621 -12.17 -6.47 18.29
C ILE A 621 -12.15 -6.25 19.80
N HIS A 622 -13.04 -5.39 20.31
CA HIS A 622 -13.12 -5.11 21.74
C HIS A 622 -13.51 -6.35 22.56
N ALA A 623 -14.44 -7.16 22.07
CA ALA A 623 -14.83 -8.41 22.73
C ALA A 623 -13.66 -9.42 22.80
N ASP A 624 -12.90 -9.57 21.72
CA ASP A 624 -11.70 -10.42 21.70
C ASP A 624 -10.60 -9.87 22.61
N TYR A 625 -10.42 -8.54 22.65
CA TYR A 625 -9.49 -7.87 23.55
C TYR A 625 -9.79 -8.15 25.02
N GLU A 626 -11.05 -7.99 25.46
CA GLU A 626 -11.43 -8.32 26.84
C GLU A 626 -11.30 -9.83 27.11
N ALA A 627 -11.69 -10.70 26.17
CA ALA A 627 -11.65 -12.14 26.35
C ALA A 627 -10.22 -12.68 26.55
N ARG A 628 -9.22 -11.99 25.98
CA ARG A 628 -7.80 -12.34 26.09
C ARG A 628 -7.09 -11.64 27.26
N GLY A 629 -7.82 -10.87 28.07
CA GLY A 629 -7.23 -10.16 29.22
C GLY A 629 -6.46 -8.90 28.83
N ASN A 630 -6.91 -8.19 27.80
CA ASN A 630 -6.37 -6.89 27.36
C ASN A 630 -4.89 -6.95 26.90
N PRO A 631 -4.54 -7.82 25.92
CA PRO A 631 -3.16 -7.97 25.47
C PRO A 631 -2.64 -6.71 24.74
N LEU A 632 -1.33 -6.49 24.77
CA LEU A 632 -0.69 -5.31 24.16
C LEU A 632 -0.84 -5.26 22.63
N ALA A 633 -0.94 -6.42 21.99
CA ALA A 633 -1.13 -6.55 20.56
C ALA A 633 -2.05 -7.74 20.24
N ILE A 634 -2.91 -7.58 19.23
CA ILE A 634 -3.81 -8.64 18.75
C ILE A 634 -3.65 -8.81 17.24
N GLN A 635 -2.69 -9.63 16.84
CA GLN A 635 -2.57 -10.08 15.46
C GLN A 635 -2.32 -11.58 15.39
N ASN A 636 -3.35 -12.36 15.74
CA ASN A 636 -3.40 -13.75 15.34
C ASN A 636 -4.48 -13.91 14.26
N LEU A 637 -4.04 -13.98 13.00
CA LEU A 637 -4.90 -14.22 11.84
C LEU A 637 -5.54 -15.61 11.85
N ASP A 638 -5.19 -16.51 12.79
CA ASP A 638 -5.92 -17.76 13.04
C ASP A 638 -7.19 -17.58 13.87
N ASN A 639 -7.39 -16.40 14.47
CA ASN A 639 -8.60 -16.10 15.22
C ASN A 639 -9.78 -15.77 14.28
N SER A 640 -10.85 -16.56 14.37
CA SER A 640 -12.09 -16.34 13.63
C SER A 640 -12.72 -14.97 13.89
N TRP A 641 -12.60 -14.42 15.10
CA TRP A 641 -13.16 -13.10 15.44
C TRP A 641 -12.38 -11.93 14.83
N GLN A 642 -11.06 -12.07 14.69
CA GLN A 642 -10.23 -11.07 14.01
C GLN A 642 -10.52 -11.08 12.50
N ARG A 643 -10.64 -12.26 11.88
CA ARG A 643 -11.06 -12.38 10.47
C ARG A 643 -12.45 -11.77 10.25
N PHE A 644 -13.38 -12.04 11.18
CA PHE A 644 -14.72 -11.46 11.14
C PHE A 644 -14.68 -9.93 11.23
N ALA A 645 -13.91 -9.36 12.16
CA ALA A 645 -13.77 -7.91 12.26
C ALA A 645 -13.19 -7.27 10.99
N ILE A 646 -12.16 -7.89 10.40
CA ILE A 646 -11.54 -7.42 9.15
C ILE A 646 -12.53 -7.48 7.98
N ASP A 647 -13.31 -8.56 7.85
CA ASP A 647 -14.39 -8.66 6.84
C ASP A 647 -15.40 -7.51 6.99
N GLN A 648 -15.76 -7.18 8.23
CA GLN A 648 -16.70 -6.10 8.53
C GLN A 648 -16.09 -4.71 8.22
N CYS A 649 -14.81 -4.48 8.51
CA CYS A 649 -14.10 -3.28 8.05
C CYS A 649 -14.08 -3.16 6.52
N GLY A 650 -13.79 -4.26 5.81
CA GLY A 650 -13.78 -4.31 4.35
C GLY A 650 -15.14 -3.97 3.74
N ARG A 651 -16.23 -4.46 4.34
CA ARG A 651 -17.62 -4.11 3.93
C ARG A 651 -17.92 -2.64 4.14
N ALA A 652 -17.54 -2.08 5.29
CA ALA A 652 -17.71 -0.65 5.55
C ALA A 652 -16.94 0.19 4.51
N TYR A 653 -15.71 -0.18 4.18
CA TYR A 653 -14.87 0.52 3.20
C TYR A 653 -15.44 0.43 1.78
N ALA A 654 -15.87 -0.75 1.34
CA ALA A 654 -16.50 -0.94 0.03
C ALA A 654 -17.76 -0.08 -0.14
N LEU A 655 -18.57 0.06 0.92
CA LEU A 655 -19.75 0.92 0.92
C LEU A 655 -19.38 2.41 0.83
N LEU A 656 -18.31 2.84 1.51
CA LEU A 656 -17.82 4.22 1.42
C LEU A 656 -17.26 4.54 0.03
N ILE A 657 -16.47 3.64 -0.57
CA ILE A 657 -15.94 3.81 -1.94
C ILE A 657 -17.08 3.88 -2.96
N ALA A 658 -18.06 2.96 -2.88
CA ALA A 658 -19.18 2.98 -3.81
C ALA A 658 -19.99 4.30 -3.72
N ARG A 659 -19.98 4.95 -2.55
CA ARG A 659 -20.66 6.23 -2.31
C ARG A 659 -19.83 7.46 -2.65
N SER A 660 -18.50 7.36 -2.79
CA SER A 660 -17.66 8.52 -3.08
C SER A 660 -17.91 9.14 -4.46
N ALA A 661 -18.46 8.36 -5.39
CA ALA A 661 -18.91 8.82 -6.71
C ALA A 661 -20.31 9.49 -6.69
N SER A 662 -20.96 9.62 -5.53
CA SER A 662 -22.32 10.15 -5.39
C SER A 662 -22.37 11.52 -4.70
N GLN A 663 -23.39 12.34 -4.98
CA GLN A 663 -23.65 13.60 -4.27
C GLN A 663 -24.42 13.39 -2.95
N ASP A 664 -24.03 12.40 -2.15
CA ASP A 664 -24.69 12.12 -0.86
C ASP A 664 -24.31 13.18 0.20
N PRO A 665 -25.27 13.96 0.72
CA PRO A 665 -24.99 15.01 1.71
C PRO A 665 -24.52 14.46 3.07
N ASN A 666 -24.74 13.18 3.37
CA ASN A 666 -24.33 12.56 4.64
C ASN A 666 -22.99 11.82 4.55
N LEU A 667 -22.39 11.70 3.35
CA LEU A 667 -21.17 10.93 3.12
C LEU A 667 -20.04 11.39 4.04
N GLN A 668 -19.90 12.69 4.24
CA GLN A 668 -18.86 13.26 5.10
C GLN A 668 -19.01 12.80 6.55
N GLN A 669 -20.20 12.94 7.13
CA GLN A 669 -20.47 12.55 8.51
C GLN A 669 -20.31 11.03 8.70
N VAL A 670 -20.79 10.23 7.74
CA VAL A 670 -20.63 8.77 7.73
C VAL A 670 -19.16 8.37 7.69
N THR A 671 -18.38 9.02 6.81
CA THR A 671 -16.93 8.76 6.68
C THR A 671 -16.20 9.11 7.97
N LEU A 672 -16.50 10.26 8.59
CA LEU A 672 -15.88 10.69 9.85
C LEU A 672 -16.17 9.72 11.01
N VAL A 673 -17.40 9.23 11.13
CA VAL A 673 -17.74 8.22 12.14
C VAL A 673 -17.00 6.91 11.89
N CYS A 674 -16.92 6.44 10.64
CA CYS A 674 -16.15 5.25 10.29
C CYS A 674 -14.66 5.42 10.59
N CYS A 675 -14.04 6.56 10.20
CA CYS A 675 -12.66 6.88 10.53
C CYS A 675 -12.40 6.80 12.03
N MET A 676 -13.26 7.43 12.84
CA MET A 676 -13.14 7.37 14.31
C MET A 676 -13.20 5.93 14.85
N LEU A 677 -14.15 5.12 14.37
CA LEU A 677 -14.27 3.72 14.79
C LEU A 677 -13.05 2.89 14.38
N PHE A 678 -12.46 3.18 13.22
CA PHE A 678 -11.21 2.54 12.78
C PHE A 678 -10.01 2.99 13.61
N VAL A 679 -9.89 4.27 13.97
CA VAL A 679 -8.86 4.75 14.91
C VAL A 679 -8.91 3.92 16.19
N LEU A 680 -10.08 3.80 16.83
CA LEU A 680 -10.21 3.05 18.08
C LEU A 680 -9.96 1.55 17.90
N SER A 681 -10.40 0.98 16.77
CA SER A 681 -10.17 -0.44 16.45
C SER A 681 -8.68 -0.75 16.35
N GLU A 682 -7.94 0.09 15.64
CA GLU A 682 -6.50 -0.11 15.44
C GLU A 682 -5.69 0.18 16.71
N LEU A 683 -6.11 1.16 17.53
CA LEU A 683 -5.52 1.37 18.85
C LEU A 683 -5.67 0.12 19.74
N ILE A 684 -6.85 -0.51 19.79
CA ILE A 684 -7.07 -1.75 20.57
C ILE A 684 -6.19 -2.90 20.07
N ARG A 685 -5.96 -2.96 18.75
CA ARG A 685 -5.09 -3.98 18.14
C ARG A 685 -3.60 -3.73 18.36
N GLY A 686 -3.21 -2.55 18.86
CA GLY A 686 -1.82 -2.14 19.02
C GLY A 686 -1.20 -1.52 17.76
N ASN A 687 -2.00 -1.21 16.73
CA ASN A 687 -1.56 -0.68 15.44
C ASN A 687 -1.61 0.86 15.42
N TYR A 688 -0.67 1.48 16.13
CA TYR A 688 -0.61 2.93 16.29
C TYR A 688 -0.49 3.70 14.97
N ASP A 689 0.33 3.23 14.03
CA ASP A 689 0.53 3.90 12.74
C ASP A 689 -0.77 3.98 11.92
N LEU A 690 -1.50 2.87 11.84
CA LEU A 690 -2.76 2.80 11.10
C LEU A 690 -3.84 3.63 11.80
N ALA A 691 -3.88 3.59 13.14
CA ALA A 691 -4.75 4.45 13.92
C ALA A 691 -4.49 5.94 13.63
N PHE A 692 -3.23 6.38 13.61
CA PHE A 692 -2.88 7.77 13.32
C PHE A 692 -3.11 8.15 11.86
N THR A 693 -3.02 7.20 10.94
CA THR A 693 -3.39 7.41 9.53
C THR A 693 -4.89 7.69 9.39
N HIS A 694 -5.74 6.88 10.03
CA HIS A 694 -7.19 7.13 10.06
C HIS A 694 -7.53 8.47 10.73
N LEU A 695 -6.80 8.82 11.80
CA LEU A 695 -6.97 10.09 12.51
C LEU A 695 -6.65 11.29 11.61
N ARG A 696 -5.48 11.27 10.94
CA ARG A 696 -5.06 12.33 10.00
C ARG A 696 -6.03 12.48 8.84
N ASN A 697 -6.46 11.37 8.23
CA ASN A 697 -7.44 11.40 7.14
C ASN A 697 -8.76 12.03 7.59
N GLY A 698 -9.24 11.69 8.79
CA GLY A 698 -10.44 12.33 9.36
C GLY A 698 -10.26 13.82 9.65
N LEU A 699 -9.09 14.23 10.17
CA LEU A 699 -8.76 15.64 10.40
C LEU A 699 -8.67 16.45 9.10
N HIS A 700 -8.13 15.86 8.02
CA HIS A 700 -8.12 16.48 6.69
C HIS A 700 -9.55 16.70 6.15
N ILE A 701 -10.43 15.71 6.29
CA ILE A 701 -11.85 15.86 5.90
C ILE A 701 -12.54 16.99 6.68
N LEU A 702 -12.22 17.15 7.98
CA LEU A 702 -12.74 18.27 8.79
C LEU A 702 -12.16 19.62 8.37
N LYS A 703 -10.89 19.66 7.97
CA LYS A 703 -10.22 20.87 7.50
C LYS A 703 -10.80 21.37 6.17
N ASP A 704 -11.02 20.47 5.22
CA ASP A 704 -11.58 20.79 3.89
C ASP A 704 -13.06 21.23 3.97
N ALA A 705 -13.76 20.86 5.05
CA ALA A 705 -15.12 21.28 5.35
C ALA A 705 -15.26 22.75 5.77
N GLY A 706 -14.14 23.45 6.03
CA GLY A 706 -14.15 24.80 6.58
C GLY A 706 -14.58 24.87 8.06
N CYS A 707 -14.59 23.74 8.79
CA CYS A 707 -14.92 23.67 10.22
C CYS A 707 -13.79 24.25 11.09
N HIS A 708 -13.52 25.56 10.97
CA HIS A 708 -12.37 26.22 11.60
C HIS A 708 -12.65 26.80 13.00
N ARG A 709 -13.84 26.60 13.58
CA ARG A 709 -14.19 27.20 14.87
C ARG A 709 -14.78 26.18 15.83
N LEU A 710 -14.00 25.81 16.86
CA LEU A 710 -14.54 25.26 18.09
C LEU A 710 -15.35 26.38 18.79
N SER A 711 -16.62 26.13 19.09
CA SER A 711 -17.37 26.99 20.00
C SER A 711 -16.97 26.69 21.45
N ASP A 712 -16.68 27.71 22.25
CA ASP A 712 -16.37 27.55 23.68
C ASP A 712 -17.59 27.14 24.51
N ALA A 713 -18.81 27.19 23.96
CA ALA A 713 -20.05 26.86 24.66
C ALA A 713 -20.21 25.34 24.85
N CYS A 714 -20.52 24.87 26.07
CA CYS A 714 -20.87 23.46 26.28
C CYS A 714 -22.04 23.04 25.39
N PRO A 715 -22.00 21.83 24.80
CA PRO A 715 -23.10 21.34 24.02
C PRO A 715 -24.27 21.11 24.98
N THR A 716 -25.27 21.98 24.92
CA THR A 716 -26.59 21.66 25.46
C THR A 716 -27.14 20.44 24.71
N HIS A 717 -28.26 19.85 25.16
CA HIS A 717 -28.88 18.68 24.54
C HIS A 717 -29.21 18.80 23.02
N THR A 718 -28.94 19.96 22.40
CA THR A 718 -29.18 20.34 21.01
C THR A 718 -27.91 20.74 20.23
N SER A 719 -26.76 20.09 20.45
CA SER A 719 -25.55 20.36 19.63
C SER A 719 -25.67 19.78 18.22
N THR A 720 -25.14 20.48 17.21
CA THR A 720 -25.02 19.97 15.85
C THR A 720 -24.10 18.75 15.80
N ILE A 721 -24.43 17.81 14.92
CA ILE A 721 -23.72 16.53 14.71
C ILE A 721 -22.21 16.76 14.46
N GLU A 722 -21.90 17.79 13.69
CA GLU A 722 -20.55 18.19 13.30
C GLU A 722 -19.68 18.60 14.49
N GLN A 723 -20.22 19.33 15.46
CA GLN A 723 -19.44 19.79 16.62
C GLN A 723 -18.96 18.63 17.50
N SER A 724 -19.77 17.59 17.65
CA SER A 724 -19.41 16.42 18.47
C SER A 724 -18.30 15.58 17.82
N LEU A 725 -18.29 15.52 16.49
CA LEU A 725 -17.23 14.87 15.71
C LEU A 725 -15.93 15.67 15.80
N VAL A 726 -15.99 16.98 15.56
CA VAL A 726 -14.83 17.89 15.67
C VAL A 726 -14.19 17.76 17.06
N ASP A 727 -14.98 17.85 18.13
CA ASP A 727 -14.47 17.71 19.50
C ASP A 727 -13.73 16.39 19.74
N THR A 728 -14.21 15.29 19.17
CA THR A 728 -13.62 13.96 19.38
C THR A 728 -12.34 13.79 18.57
N PHE A 729 -12.33 14.25 17.32
CA PHE A 729 -11.12 14.27 16.49
C PHE A 729 -10.04 15.19 17.07
N SER A 730 -10.41 16.38 17.56
CA SER A 730 -9.47 17.27 18.26
C SER A 730 -8.92 16.64 19.55
N HIS A 731 -9.74 15.88 20.27
CA HIS A 731 -9.29 15.17 21.46
C HIS A 731 -8.27 14.06 21.11
N LEU A 732 -8.54 13.26 20.08
CA LEU A 732 -7.60 12.23 19.60
C LEU A 732 -6.32 12.83 19.00
N ASP A 733 -6.42 13.96 18.30
CA ASP A 733 -5.27 14.70 17.76
C ASP A 733 -4.35 15.19 18.89
N MET A 734 -4.92 15.80 19.92
CA MET A 734 -4.19 16.20 21.14
C MET A 734 -3.44 15.03 21.78
N GLN A 735 -4.09 13.87 21.92
CA GLN A 735 -3.47 12.68 22.50
C GLN A 735 -2.32 12.13 21.65
N SER A 736 -2.40 12.29 20.32
CA SER A 736 -1.37 11.84 19.39
C SER A 736 -0.09 12.69 19.43
N ALA A 737 -0.19 13.95 19.87
CA ALA A 737 0.95 14.88 19.92
C ALA A 737 2.11 14.36 20.77
N TYR A 738 1.83 13.63 21.85
CA TYR A 738 2.85 13.02 22.71
C TYR A 738 3.65 11.90 22.01
N PHE A 739 3.12 11.32 20.95
CA PHE A 739 3.74 10.23 20.17
C PHE A 739 4.45 10.72 18.90
N GLY A 740 4.68 12.03 18.76
CA GLY A 740 5.51 12.60 17.68
C GLY A 740 4.83 12.67 16.29
N VAL A 741 3.50 12.66 16.24
CA VAL A 741 2.69 12.59 15.02
C VAL A 741 2.57 13.97 14.33
N GLY A 742 3.66 14.71 14.12
CA GLY A 742 3.68 15.99 13.38
C GLY A 742 2.94 17.16 14.07
N ASP A 743 2.93 18.33 13.42
CA ASP A 743 2.18 19.50 13.90
C ASP A 743 0.67 19.22 13.88
N PRO A 744 -0.13 19.69 14.87
CA PRO A 744 -1.58 19.53 14.86
C PRO A 744 -2.18 20.04 13.56
N VAL A 745 -2.99 19.21 12.91
CA VAL A 745 -3.63 19.56 11.62
C VAL A 745 -4.62 20.71 11.80
N LEU A 746 -5.20 20.86 12.99
CA LEU A 746 -6.03 21.99 13.40
C LEU A 746 -5.20 22.97 14.24
N PRO A 747 -5.05 24.24 13.81
CA PRO A 747 -4.39 25.25 14.63
C PRO A 747 -5.15 25.40 15.96
N MET A 748 -4.55 24.98 17.08
CA MET A 748 -5.05 25.36 18.40
C MET A 748 -4.73 26.84 18.60
N GLN A 749 -5.58 27.72 18.08
CA GLN A 749 -5.59 29.10 18.52
C GLN A 749 -5.99 29.12 20.00
N LEU A 750 -5.01 29.36 20.85
CA LEU A 750 -5.22 29.71 22.25
C LEU A 750 -5.98 31.03 22.29
N GLY A 751 -7.32 30.94 22.31
CA GLY A 751 -8.23 32.07 22.50
C GLY A 751 -8.21 32.64 23.92
N LEU A 752 -7.20 32.30 24.73
CA LEU A 752 -6.86 33.08 25.92
C LEU A 752 -6.00 34.24 25.43
N SER A 753 -6.67 35.24 24.86
CA SER A 753 -6.09 36.53 24.52
C SER A 753 -5.16 36.99 25.63
N ARG A 754 -4.03 37.57 25.23
CA ARG A 754 -3.14 38.37 26.07
C ARG A 754 -3.98 39.45 26.78
N CYS A 755 -4.56 39.12 27.94
CA CYS A 755 -5.13 40.07 28.87
C CYS A 755 -3.94 40.75 29.56
N GLU A 756 -3.33 41.69 28.86
CA GLU A 756 -2.88 42.89 29.55
C GLU A 756 -4.14 43.55 30.14
N SER A 757 -4.12 43.84 31.45
CA SER A 757 -5.15 44.50 32.27
C SER A 757 -6.41 43.69 32.69
N ASP A 758 -6.28 42.91 33.78
CA ASP A 758 -7.04 43.05 35.05
C ASP A 758 -6.90 41.74 35.87
N GLU A 759 -6.22 41.81 37.01
CA GLU A 759 -5.92 40.64 37.87
C GLU A 759 -7.11 40.10 38.68
N ASP A 760 -8.31 40.71 38.59
CA ASP A 760 -9.38 40.49 39.58
C ASP A 760 -10.69 39.83 39.10
N ASP A 761 -10.89 39.49 37.83
CA ASP A 761 -12.19 38.94 37.35
C ASP A 761 -12.09 37.63 36.53
N VAL A 762 -11.46 36.59 37.12
CA VAL A 762 -11.44 35.24 36.53
C VAL A 762 -12.79 34.56 36.73
N LYS A 763 -13.58 34.42 35.65
CA LYS A 763 -14.88 33.73 35.69
C LYS A 763 -14.70 32.23 35.97
N ALA A 764 -15.40 31.74 37.01
CA ALA A 764 -15.42 30.32 37.35
C ALA A 764 -16.19 29.50 36.30
N PHE A 765 -15.67 28.31 35.97
CA PHE A 765 -16.38 27.34 35.13
C PHE A 765 -17.70 26.92 35.79
N GLN A 766 -18.76 26.82 35.01
CA GLN A 766 -20.08 26.41 35.51
C GLN A 766 -20.32 24.91 35.27
N HIS A 767 -19.65 24.34 34.26
CA HIS A 767 -19.84 22.93 33.87
C HIS A 767 -18.51 22.21 33.67
N VAL A 768 -18.49 20.92 34.03
CA VAL A 768 -17.32 20.03 33.89
C VAL A 768 -16.83 19.94 32.43
N CYS A 769 -17.75 20.01 31.47
CA CYS A 769 -17.40 19.97 30.04
C CYS A 769 -16.61 21.21 29.57
N GLU A 770 -16.83 22.38 30.18
CA GLU A 770 -16.09 23.62 29.87
C GLU A 770 -14.66 23.49 30.36
N ALA A 771 -14.52 23.08 31.63
CA ALA A 771 -13.23 22.82 32.25
C ALA A 771 -12.43 21.76 31.48
N ARG A 772 -13.08 20.67 31.06
CA ARG A 772 -12.43 19.63 30.24
C ARG A 772 -11.89 20.17 28.92
N ARG A 773 -12.70 20.89 28.13
CA ARG A 773 -12.28 21.43 26.83
C ARG A 773 -11.18 22.49 26.95
N ALA A 774 -11.18 23.27 28.02
CA ALA A 774 -10.12 24.23 28.31
C ALA A 774 -8.82 23.50 28.69
N LEU A 775 -8.91 22.47 29.52
CA LEU A 775 -7.75 21.65 29.90
C LEU A 775 -7.18 20.87 28.70
N ASP A 776 -8.01 20.25 27.87
CA ASP A 776 -7.57 19.50 26.67
C ASP A 776 -6.68 20.37 25.76
N ARG A 777 -7.04 21.65 25.58
CA ARG A 777 -6.23 22.61 24.81
C ARG A 777 -4.89 22.92 25.47
N LEU A 778 -4.88 23.13 26.78
CA LEU A 778 -3.65 23.36 27.54
C LEU A 778 -2.75 22.12 27.54
N MET A 779 -3.31 20.93 27.70
CA MET A 779 -2.60 19.66 27.60
C MET A 779 -1.88 19.52 26.25
N GLY A 780 -2.57 19.76 25.15
CA GLY A 780 -1.95 19.70 23.81
C GLY A 780 -0.77 20.65 23.66
N ALA A 781 -0.93 21.90 24.11
CA ALA A 781 0.14 22.90 24.05
C ALA A 781 1.34 22.54 24.95
N VAL A 782 1.09 22.01 26.15
CA VAL A 782 2.14 21.58 27.08
C VAL A 782 2.86 20.34 26.56
N PHE A 783 2.15 19.36 26.00
CA PHE A 783 2.76 18.17 25.41
C PHE A 783 3.65 18.52 24.22
N GLN A 784 3.19 19.36 23.30
CA GLN A 784 4.03 19.84 22.19
C GLN A 784 5.28 20.57 22.66
N PHE A 785 5.13 21.44 23.66
CA PHE A 785 6.25 22.14 24.25
C PHE A 785 7.24 21.15 24.89
N HIS A 786 6.75 20.22 25.71
CA HIS A 786 7.55 19.19 26.35
C HIS A 786 8.27 18.28 25.34
N THR A 787 7.59 17.81 24.30
CA THR A 787 8.19 16.97 23.25
C THR A 787 9.21 17.74 22.40
N SER A 788 9.05 19.07 22.26
CA SER A 788 10.05 19.92 21.56
C SER A 788 11.33 20.14 22.38
N ILE A 789 11.25 20.03 23.70
CA ILE A 789 12.39 20.19 24.62
C ILE A 789 13.09 18.86 24.87
N SER A 790 12.34 17.77 25.01
CA SER A 790 12.87 16.45 25.35
C SER A 790 14.09 15.98 24.53
N PRO A 791 14.25 16.27 23.22
CA PRO A 791 15.43 15.85 22.47
C PRO A 791 16.62 16.81 22.57
N LEU A 792 16.49 17.98 23.22
CA LEU A 792 17.55 18.98 23.29
C LEU A 792 18.58 18.62 24.36
N SER A 793 19.87 18.73 24.01
CA SER A 793 20.96 18.62 24.99
C SER A 793 20.95 19.81 25.99
N PRO A 794 21.56 19.66 27.18
CA PRO A 794 21.68 20.77 28.15
C PRO A 794 22.31 22.04 27.55
N ILE A 795 23.27 21.85 26.62
CA ILE A 795 23.91 22.95 25.89
C ILE A 795 22.90 23.65 24.98
N GLU A 796 22.10 22.91 24.20
CA GLU A 796 21.08 23.49 23.32
C GLU A 796 19.95 24.17 24.10
N VAL A 797 19.56 23.62 25.25
CA VAL A 797 18.62 24.25 26.17
C VAL A 797 19.20 25.58 26.67
N SER A 798 20.48 25.62 27.05
CA SER A 798 21.14 26.87 27.48
C SER A 798 21.16 27.94 26.38
N VAL A 799 21.43 27.55 25.13
CA VAL A 799 21.44 28.45 23.97
C VAL A 799 20.04 28.98 23.65
N LYS A 800 19.02 28.15 23.78
CA LYS A 800 17.61 28.49 23.48
C LYS A 800 16.83 28.98 24.69
N TYR A 801 17.48 29.11 25.86
CA TYR A 801 16.81 29.31 27.15
C TYR A 801 15.89 30.54 27.17
N GLY A 802 16.30 31.66 26.56
CA GLY A 802 15.48 32.87 26.52
C GLY A 802 14.11 32.67 25.85
N TYR A 803 14.06 31.91 24.76
CA TYR A 803 12.81 31.57 24.08
C TYR A 803 12.02 30.49 24.85
N LEU A 804 12.70 29.43 25.29
CA LEU A 804 12.06 28.32 26.00
C LEU A 804 11.44 28.75 27.32
N SER A 805 12.16 29.53 28.14
CA SER A 805 11.65 30.05 29.41
C SER A 805 10.46 31.01 29.22
N THR A 806 10.45 31.80 28.14
CA THR A 806 9.31 32.66 27.80
C THR A 806 8.05 31.82 27.51
N ARG A 807 8.20 30.75 26.72
CA ARG A 807 7.07 29.85 26.40
C ARG A 807 6.63 29.03 27.61
N GLN A 808 7.56 28.55 28.44
CA GLN A 808 7.28 27.90 29.71
C GLN A 808 6.46 28.83 30.63
N PHE A 809 6.88 30.09 30.77
CA PHE A 809 6.19 31.08 31.59
C PHE A 809 4.77 31.37 31.10
N ASP A 810 4.58 31.51 29.79
CA ASP A 810 3.27 31.69 29.16
C ASP A 810 2.32 30.53 29.47
N LEU A 811 2.76 29.29 29.22
CA LEU A 811 1.96 28.09 29.51
C LEU A 811 1.68 27.94 31.02
N SER A 812 2.65 28.20 31.89
CA SER A 812 2.48 28.19 33.35
C SER A 812 1.51 29.29 33.82
N SER A 813 1.48 30.44 33.16
CA SER A 813 0.51 31.50 33.43
C SER A 813 -0.91 31.06 33.08
N GLN A 814 -1.09 30.49 31.88
CA GLN A 814 -2.39 30.00 31.42
C GLN A 814 -2.92 28.84 32.30
N LEU A 815 -2.05 27.92 32.71
CA LEU A 815 -2.42 26.82 33.61
C LEU A 815 -2.83 27.32 35.01
N ARG A 816 -2.16 28.35 35.53
CA ARG A 816 -2.56 29.01 36.79
C ARG A 816 -3.91 29.70 36.65
N HIS A 817 -4.16 30.37 35.52
CA HIS A 817 -5.47 30.96 35.24
C HIS A 817 -6.57 29.90 35.19
N PHE A 818 -6.33 28.79 34.49
CA PHE A 818 -7.23 27.64 34.48
C PHE A 818 -7.50 27.09 35.89
N SER A 819 -6.47 26.90 36.71
CA SER A 819 -6.62 26.43 38.09
C SER A 819 -7.51 27.37 38.92
N ARG A 820 -7.32 28.70 38.81
CA ARG A 820 -8.18 29.69 39.49
C ARG A 820 -9.64 29.62 39.04
N ALA A 821 -9.89 29.38 37.75
CA ALA A 821 -11.24 29.23 37.20
C ALA A 821 -11.90 27.89 37.56
N PHE A 822 -11.10 26.82 37.72
CA PHE A 822 -11.56 25.46 38.03
C PHE A 822 -11.79 25.22 39.53
N ASP A 823 -10.99 25.84 40.39
CA ASP A 823 -11.02 25.69 41.84
C ASP A 823 -12.42 25.86 42.46
N PRO A 824 -13.22 26.89 42.11
CA PRO A 824 -14.58 27.04 42.64
C PRO A 824 -15.49 25.89 42.24
N LEU A 825 -15.39 25.41 40.99
CA LEU A 825 -16.16 24.28 40.50
C LEU A 825 -15.76 22.99 41.25
N TYR A 826 -14.46 22.74 41.41
CA TYR A 826 -13.94 21.58 42.14
C TYR A 826 -14.31 21.58 43.63
N LYS A 827 -14.28 22.75 44.29
CA LYS A 827 -14.68 22.91 45.69
C LYS A 827 -16.19 22.84 45.91
N SER A 828 -17.00 23.16 44.90
CA SER A 828 -18.47 23.08 44.97
C SER A 828 -19.02 21.64 44.96
N VAL A 829 -18.14 20.64 44.82
CA VAL A 829 -18.46 19.20 44.91
C VAL A 829 -18.88 18.84 46.35
N SER A 830 -20.13 19.17 46.67
CA SER A 830 -20.87 18.63 47.81
C SER A 830 -21.55 17.32 47.42
N ALA A 831 -22.12 16.60 48.40
CA ALA A 831 -22.67 15.23 48.34
C ALA A 831 -23.76 14.90 47.26
N HIS A 832 -23.96 15.74 46.25
CA HIS A 832 -25.04 15.68 45.26
C HIS A 832 -24.62 15.21 43.84
N PHE A 833 -23.33 15.06 43.55
CA PHE A 833 -22.86 14.62 42.22
C PHE A 833 -22.82 13.10 42.08
N GLY A 834 -23.08 12.60 40.86
CA GLY A 834 -22.94 11.17 40.56
C GLY A 834 -21.48 10.72 40.66
N SER A 835 -21.24 9.43 40.97
CA SER A 835 -19.88 8.89 41.09
C SER A 835 -19.02 9.08 39.84
N LYS A 836 -19.64 9.21 38.66
CA LYS A 836 -18.99 9.50 37.37
C LYS A 836 -18.51 10.94 37.24
N GLU A 837 -19.33 11.93 37.61
CA GLU A 837 -18.98 13.35 37.51
C GLU A 837 -17.83 13.70 38.45
N LYS A 838 -17.85 13.13 39.67
CA LYS A 838 -16.73 13.24 40.62
C LYS A 838 -15.43 12.70 40.02
N ARG A 839 -15.45 11.51 39.41
CA ARG A 839 -14.26 10.96 38.70
C ARG A 839 -13.77 11.89 37.60
N GLY A 840 -14.66 12.45 36.81
CA GLY A 840 -14.29 13.41 35.75
C GLY A 840 -13.57 14.64 36.31
N MET A 841 -14.05 15.17 37.44
CA MET A 841 -13.42 16.31 38.13
C MET A 841 -12.06 15.95 38.74
N ASP A 842 -11.95 14.77 39.37
CA ASP A 842 -10.69 14.29 39.94
C ASP A 842 -9.62 14.07 38.84
N ILE A 843 -10.02 13.60 37.64
CA ILE A 843 -9.13 13.48 36.48
C ILE A 843 -8.65 14.85 35.96
N ILE A 844 -9.56 15.84 35.87
CA ILE A 844 -9.17 17.21 35.46
C ILE A 844 -8.16 17.79 36.47
N TYR A 845 -8.40 17.59 37.77
CA TYR A 845 -7.48 18.02 38.82
C TYR A 845 -6.12 17.31 38.73
N LEU A 846 -6.11 15.98 38.53
CA LEU A 846 -4.89 15.19 38.40
C LEU A 846 -4.02 15.68 37.23
N HIS A 847 -4.62 15.87 36.05
CA HIS A 847 -3.90 16.36 34.87
C HIS A 847 -3.45 17.81 35.07
N GLN A 848 -4.29 18.70 35.57
CA GLN A 848 -3.91 20.08 35.88
C GLN A 848 -2.70 20.15 36.82
N PHE A 849 -2.69 19.34 37.88
CA PHE A 849 -1.56 19.27 38.80
C PHE A 849 -0.31 18.69 38.13
N SER A 850 -0.46 17.60 37.38
CA SER A 850 0.66 16.94 36.68
C SER A 850 1.32 17.84 35.64
N LEU A 851 0.54 18.60 34.86
CA LEU A 851 1.04 19.57 33.89
C LEU A 851 1.82 20.71 34.55
N SER A 852 1.43 21.15 35.75
CA SER A 852 2.19 22.15 36.51
C SER A 852 3.59 21.63 36.82
N ILE A 853 3.67 20.38 37.30
CA ILE A 853 4.95 19.75 37.60
C ILE A 853 5.78 19.56 36.32
N ILE A 854 5.18 19.08 35.23
CA ILE A 854 5.87 18.97 33.92
C ILE A 854 6.48 20.30 33.51
N LEU A 855 5.72 21.40 33.59
CA LEU A 855 6.20 22.73 33.22
C LEU A 855 7.27 23.24 34.19
N GLU A 856 7.15 22.97 35.49
CA GLU A 856 8.16 23.38 36.48
C GLU A 856 9.47 22.63 36.32
N THR A 857 9.45 21.37 35.85
CA THR A 857 10.64 20.53 35.75
C THR A 857 11.29 20.49 34.36
N CYS A 858 10.57 20.85 33.27
CA CYS A 858 11.03 20.58 31.90
C CYS A 858 12.30 21.33 31.44
N LEU A 859 12.67 22.44 32.09
CA LEU A 859 13.89 23.20 31.77
C LEU A 859 14.95 23.13 32.89
N LEU A 860 14.71 22.35 33.95
CA LEU A 860 15.64 22.24 35.06
C LEU A 860 16.79 21.30 34.71
N ASP A 861 17.97 21.61 35.26
CA ASP A 861 19.10 20.68 35.24
C ASP A 861 18.74 19.44 36.07
N ARG A 862 18.83 18.26 35.46
CA ARG A 862 18.36 16.97 36.01
C ARG A 862 19.25 16.41 37.11
N THR A 863 19.88 17.28 37.90
CA THR A 863 20.66 16.88 39.08
C THR A 863 19.75 16.21 40.12
N MET A 864 20.30 15.22 40.82
CA MET A 864 19.55 14.44 41.82
C MET A 864 18.94 15.33 42.92
N GLU A 865 19.64 16.39 43.30
CA GLU A 865 19.22 17.34 44.34
C GLU A 865 17.96 18.13 43.93
N VAL A 866 17.90 18.59 42.67
CA VAL A 866 16.76 19.33 42.12
C VAL A 866 15.55 18.40 41.92
N LEU A 867 15.77 17.17 41.46
CA LEU A 867 14.70 16.20 41.25
C LEU A 867 14.08 15.73 42.57
N ASN A 868 14.90 15.55 43.62
CA ASN A 868 14.44 15.12 44.94
C ASN A 868 13.48 16.13 45.58
N TYR A 869 13.61 17.43 45.26
CA TYR A 869 12.70 18.47 45.73
C TYR A 869 11.24 18.20 45.32
N TYR A 870 11.01 17.63 44.13
CA TYR A 870 9.68 17.35 43.59
C TYR A 870 9.10 15.99 44.02
N THR A 871 9.84 15.17 44.79
CA THR A 871 9.36 13.86 45.27
C THR A 871 7.98 13.92 45.94
N PRO A 872 7.68 14.87 46.84
CA PRO A 872 6.35 14.96 47.46
C PRO A 872 5.22 15.26 46.44
N ALA A 873 5.53 15.99 45.37
CA ALA A 873 4.57 16.26 44.30
C ALA A 873 4.30 14.99 43.47
N PHE A 874 5.35 14.22 43.15
CA PHE A 874 5.20 12.92 42.48
C PHE A 874 4.39 11.92 43.33
N GLU A 875 4.62 11.84 44.63
CA GLU A 875 3.83 10.99 45.55
C GLU A 875 2.36 11.38 45.57
N LYS A 876 2.07 12.68 45.50
CA LYS A 876 0.69 13.19 45.43
C LYS A 876 0.02 12.77 44.11
N ILE A 877 0.71 12.82 42.97
CA ILE A 877 0.18 12.35 41.69
C ILE A 877 -0.21 10.87 41.77
N VAL A 878 0.67 10.01 42.30
CA VAL A 878 0.40 8.57 42.46
C VAL A 878 -0.79 8.33 43.38
N THR A 879 -0.86 9.05 44.50
CA THR A 879 -1.96 8.91 45.47
C THR A 879 -3.32 9.32 44.89
N LEU A 880 -3.36 10.40 44.10
CA LEU A 880 -4.56 10.82 43.38
C LEU A 880 -4.99 9.78 42.34
N ALA A 881 -4.04 9.27 41.55
CA ALA A 881 -4.31 8.23 40.55
C ALA A 881 -4.85 6.93 41.17
N GLU A 882 -4.29 6.50 42.30
CA GLU A 882 -4.77 5.33 43.06
C GLU A 882 -6.20 5.56 43.59
N ALA A 883 -6.50 6.75 44.13
CA ALA A 883 -7.84 7.09 44.62
C ALA A 883 -8.88 7.06 43.49
N ILE A 884 -8.54 7.60 42.31
CA ILE A 884 -9.40 7.56 41.13
C ILE A 884 -9.61 6.12 40.66
N THR A 885 -8.54 5.33 40.59
CA THR A 885 -8.60 3.91 40.20
C THR A 885 -9.46 3.09 41.17
N ALA A 886 -9.42 3.39 42.47
CA ALA A 886 -10.24 2.73 43.49
C ALA A 886 -11.74 3.11 43.42
N SER A 887 -12.08 4.22 42.78
CA SER A 887 -13.46 4.69 42.66
C SER A 887 -14.29 3.96 41.59
N PHE A 888 -13.66 3.12 40.77
CA PHE A 888 -14.33 2.27 39.78
C PHE A 888 -14.85 0.99 40.41
N THR A 889 -16.17 0.75 40.33
CA THR A 889 -16.80 -0.50 40.79
C THR A 889 -16.53 -1.67 39.85
N GLU A 890 -16.52 -1.40 38.55
CA GLU A 890 -16.03 -2.29 37.51
C GLU A 890 -15.03 -1.50 36.68
N ARG A 891 -13.85 -2.08 36.45
CA ARG A 891 -12.75 -1.44 35.74
C ARG A 891 -12.92 -1.63 34.23
N PRO A 892 -13.13 -0.55 33.45
CA PRO A 892 -13.17 -0.63 31.98
C PRO A 892 -11.83 -1.12 31.41
N SER A 893 -11.90 -1.87 30.31
CA SER A 893 -10.75 -2.26 29.48
C SER A 893 -10.33 -1.15 28.50
N ILE A 894 -11.29 -0.32 28.07
CA ILE A 894 -11.07 0.83 27.18
C ILE A 894 -11.81 2.07 27.67
N LEU A 895 -11.17 3.23 27.54
CA LEU A 895 -11.68 4.57 27.84
C LEU A 895 -11.25 5.49 26.69
N LEU A 896 -12.11 6.42 26.27
CA LEU A 896 -11.76 7.35 25.18
C LEU A 896 -10.78 8.44 25.62
N HIS A 897 -10.96 8.92 26.84
CA HIS A 897 -10.25 10.08 27.38
C HIS A 897 -9.02 9.65 28.17
N MET A 898 -7.96 10.47 28.12
CA MET A 898 -6.79 10.31 28.96
C MET A 898 -7.17 10.38 30.44
N GLY A 899 -6.81 9.36 31.20
CA GLY A 899 -7.10 9.24 32.62
C GLY A 899 -5.80 9.22 33.43
N VAL A 900 -5.57 8.13 34.15
CA VAL A 900 -4.46 8.01 35.11
C VAL A 900 -3.15 7.54 34.47
N ILE A 901 -3.16 6.99 33.26
CA ILE A 901 -1.99 6.34 32.65
C ILE A 901 -0.86 7.36 32.42
N ALA A 902 -1.14 8.49 31.76
CA ALA A 902 -0.10 9.47 31.44
C ALA A 902 0.54 10.13 32.68
N PRO A 903 -0.21 10.57 33.72
CA PRO A 903 0.37 11.03 34.97
C PRO A 903 1.25 9.98 35.66
N LEU A 904 0.82 8.72 35.70
CA LEU A 904 1.61 7.64 36.30
C LEU A 904 2.88 7.34 35.50
N PHE A 905 2.81 7.38 34.17
CA PHE A 905 3.98 7.23 33.31
C PHE A 905 5.00 8.35 33.58
N PHE A 906 4.55 9.60 33.62
CA PHE A 906 5.40 10.75 33.96
C PHE A 906 6.11 10.57 35.30
N VAL A 907 5.40 10.14 36.36
CA VAL A 907 6.07 9.84 37.65
C VAL A 907 7.10 8.72 37.51
N SER A 908 6.77 7.66 36.79
CA SER A 908 7.63 6.48 36.66
C SER A 908 8.93 6.76 35.89
N THR A 909 8.95 7.73 34.98
CA THR A 909 10.13 8.10 34.20
C THR A 909 10.90 9.27 34.80
N GLU A 910 10.23 10.27 35.39
CA GLU A 910 10.89 11.52 35.80
C GLU A 910 11.30 11.56 37.27
N CYS A 911 10.59 10.87 38.17
CA CYS A 911 10.94 10.87 39.59
C CYS A 911 12.32 10.22 39.83
N SER A 912 13.12 10.77 40.75
CA SER A 912 14.41 10.21 41.16
C SER A 912 14.28 9.11 42.21
N GLU A 913 13.24 9.16 43.05
CA GLU A 913 13.04 8.24 44.17
C GLU A 913 12.51 6.87 43.71
N ARG A 914 13.29 5.83 43.97
CA ARG A 914 13.04 4.47 43.45
C ARG A 914 11.69 3.93 43.89
N GLU A 915 11.33 4.09 45.16
CA GLU A 915 10.07 3.53 45.70
C GLU A 915 8.84 4.18 45.08
N VAL A 916 8.89 5.49 44.81
CA VAL A 916 7.78 6.23 44.19
C VAL A 916 7.58 5.79 42.75
N ARG A 917 8.66 5.62 41.97
CA ARG A 917 8.59 5.09 40.60
C ARG A 917 7.98 3.69 40.54
N TRP A 918 8.43 2.78 41.40
CA TRP A 918 7.89 1.42 41.46
C TRP A 918 6.45 1.38 41.97
N ARG A 919 6.04 2.32 42.84
CA ARG A 919 4.63 2.48 43.21
C ARG A 919 3.79 2.91 42.00
N ALA A 920 4.26 3.85 41.18
CA ALA A 920 3.58 4.25 39.95
C ALA A 920 3.47 3.10 38.93
N ILE A 921 4.54 2.34 38.72
CA ILE A 921 4.54 1.14 37.84
C ILE A 921 3.56 0.09 38.35
N ARG A 922 3.53 -0.18 39.65
CA ARG A 922 2.55 -1.11 40.25
C ARG A 922 1.11 -0.63 40.06
N ALA A 923 0.87 0.68 40.17
CA ALA A 923 -0.45 1.25 39.90
C ALA A 923 -0.87 1.01 38.44
N LEU A 924 0.02 1.26 37.46
CA LEU A 924 -0.22 0.97 36.03
C LEU A 924 -0.54 -0.52 35.78
N GLN A 925 0.25 -1.43 36.36
CA GLN A 925 0.06 -2.88 36.20
C GLN A 925 -1.18 -3.42 36.91
N SER A 926 -1.66 -2.74 37.97
CA SER A 926 -2.84 -3.18 38.73
C SER A 926 -4.15 -3.07 37.93
N TRP A 927 -4.16 -2.26 36.87
CA TRP A 927 -5.29 -2.09 35.97
C TRP A 927 -4.80 -2.07 34.51
N PRO A 928 -4.70 -3.24 33.85
CA PRO A 928 -4.40 -3.33 32.42
C PRO A 928 -5.58 -2.78 31.59
N HIS A 929 -5.39 -1.65 30.93
CA HIS A 929 -6.42 -0.98 30.13
C HIS A 929 -5.84 0.07 29.18
N ARG A 930 -6.69 0.58 28.29
CA ARG A 930 -6.38 1.69 27.36
C ARG A 930 -7.17 2.95 27.68
N GLU A 931 -6.50 4.09 27.60
CA GLU A 931 -7.06 5.45 27.72
C GLU A 931 -6.72 6.25 26.46
N GLY A 932 -7.59 6.15 25.45
CA GLY A 932 -7.35 6.70 24.13
C GLY A 932 -6.10 6.09 23.49
N THR A 933 -5.07 6.89 23.22
CA THR A 933 -3.78 6.41 22.69
C THR A 933 -2.90 5.71 23.75
N TRP A 934 -3.19 5.89 25.03
CA TRP A 934 -2.34 5.36 26.10
C TRP A 934 -2.71 3.93 26.46
N ASP A 935 -1.70 3.05 26.58
CA ASP A 935 -1.85 1.68 27.05
C ASP A 935 -1.03 1.46 28.32
N SER A 936 -1.68 1.01 29.40
CA SER A 936 -1.03 0.94 30.72
C SER A 936 0.07 -0.11 30.79
N GLY A 937 -0.08 -1.23 30.06
CA GLY A 937 0.92 -2.29 30.03
C GLY A 937 2.16 -1.87 29.22
N LEU A 938 1.95 -1.19 28.08
CA LEU A 938 3.02 -0.69 27.24
C LEU A 938 3.89 0.32 28.00
N VAL A 939 3.27 1.34 28.60
CA VAL A 939 4.03 2.40 29.29
C VAL A 939 4.66 1.91 30.59
N ALA A 940 4.05 0.94 31.29
CA ALA A 940 4.69 0.29 32.43
C ALA A 940 5.95 -0.47 32.01
N ARG A 941 5.91 -1.15 30.85
CA ARG A 941 7.08 -1.86 30.31
C ARG A 941 8.20 -0.88 29.97
N ILE A 942 7.88 0.20 29.26
CA ILE A 942 8.85 1.26 28.92
C ILE A 942 9.50 1.81 30.19
N ALA A 943 8.73 2.15 31.22
CA ALA A 943 9.26 2.67 32.48
C ALA A 943 10.20 1.69 33.20
N ILE A 944 9.89 0.39 33.18
CA ILE A 944 10.77 -0.66 33.74
C ILE A 944 12.10 -0.71 32.98
N GLU A 945 12.06 -0.65 31.65
CA GLU A 945 13.27 -0.69 30.82
C GLU A 945 14.11 0.59 30.99
N THR A 946 13.48 1.75 31.17
CA THR A 946 14.15 3.00 31.55
C THR A 946 14.91 2.83 32.87
N ILE A 947 14.26 2.34 33.94
CA ILE A 947 14.93 2.12 35.24
C ILE A 947 16.14 1.19 35.09
N LYS A 948 15.98 0.08 34.36
CA LYS A 948 17.07 -0.89 34.15
C LYS A 948 18.24 -0.29 33.36
N ALA A 949 17.96 0.56 32.36
CA ALA A 949 18.99 1.27 31.61
C ALA A 949 19.80 2.19 32.52
N GLU A 950 19.13 2.98 33.37
CA GLU A 950 19.77 3.86 34.36
C GLU A 950 20.61 3.06 35.37
N GLU A 951 20.09 1.94 35.90
CA GLU A 951 20.83 1.07 36.82
C GLU A 951 22.07 0.42 36.20
N GLN A 952 22.05 0.13 34.89
CA GLN A 952 23.17 -0.47 34.19
C GLN A 952 24.35 0.51 34.06
N THR A 953 24.09 1.81 33.91
CA THR A 953 25.14 2.85 33.86
C THR A 953 25.98 2.90 35.14
N VAL A 954 25.32 2.74 36.29
CA VAL A 954 25.98 2.70 37.61
C VAL A 954 26.92 1.50 37.70
N LYS A 955 26.52 0.35 37.15
CA LYS A 955 27.34 -0.87 37.14
C LYS A 955 28.54 -0.77 36.21
N ASP A 956 28.36 -0.19 35.02
CA ASP A 956 29.38 -0.19 33.97
C ASP A 956 30.38 0.97 34.10
N LYS A 957 29.92 2.15 34.55
CA LYS A 957 30.75 3.38 34.64
C LYS A 957 31.05 3.82 36.06
N GLY A 958 30.45 3.19 37.09
CA GLY A 958 30.61 3.59 38.49
C GLY A 958 29.99 4.95 38.84
N GLN A 959 29.28 5.58 37.90
CA GLN A 959 28.64 6.89 38.04
C GLN A 959 27.17 6.78 37.59
N ALA A 960 26.26 7.36 38.35
CA ALA A 960 24.85 7.39 38.01
C ALA A 960 24.58 8.36 36.85
N SER A 961 23.99 7.87 35.77
CA SER A 961 23.49 8.67 34.67
C SER A 961 22.05 8.30 34.36
N ARG A 962 21.19 9.30 34.17
CA ARG A 962 19.77 9.08 33.86
C ARG A 962 19.54 9.06 32.36
N VAL A 963 18.43 8.45 31.97
CA VAL A 963 17.98 8.46 30.57
C VAL A 963 17.45 9.86 30.24
N SER A 964 18.13 10.54 29.32
CA SER A 964 17.80 11.90 28.88
C SER A 964 16.65 11.90 27.87
N HIS A 965 16.73 11.00 26.89
CA HIS A 965 15.73 10.80 25.86
C HIS A 965 15.54 9.30 25.63
N ALA A 966 14.30 8.85 25.45
CA ALA A 966 13.99 7.49 25.05
C ALA A 966 12.86 7.49 24.03
N PHE A 967 13.09 6.81 22.91
CA PHE A 967 12.10 6.51 21.90
C PHE A 967 11.89 5.00 21.85
N THR A 968 10.64 4.56 21.86
CA THR A 968 10.31 3.14 21.83
C THR A 968 9.60 2.80 20.53
N THR A 969 10.13 1.83 19.79
CA THR A 969 9.48 1.21 18.64
C THR A 969 8.97 -0.17 19.04
N LEU A 970 7.78 -0.54 18.57
CA LEU A 970 7.33 -1.92 18.63
C LEU A 970 7.75 -2.63 17.34
N SER A 971 8.25 -3.86 17.44
CA SER A 971 8.69 -4.62 16.27
C SER A 971 7.50 -4.87 15.31
N PRO A 972 7.61 -4.47 14.02
CA PRO A 972 6.56 -4.70 13.03
C PRO A 972 6.42 -6.19 12.63
N GLU A 973 7.50 -6.96 12.77
CA GLU A 973 7.59 -8.37 12.33
C GLU A 973 7.17 -9.34 13.43
N ASP A 974 7.39 -8.97 14.69
CA ASP A 974 7.08 -9.80 15.88
C ASP A 974 6.59 -8.92 17.03
N GLN A 975 5.26 -8.73 17.12
CA GLN A 975 4.60 -7.85 18.08
C GLN A 975 4.71 -8.32 19.55
N SER A 976 5.58 -9.31 19.86
CA SER A 976 5.98 -9.67 21.23
C SER A 976 7.23 -8.95 21.71
N TYR A 977 7.91 -8.14 20.88
CA TYR A 977 9.11 -7.41 21.28
C TYR A 977 9.03 -5.90 20.95
N GLY A 978 9.59 -5.07 21.84
CA GLY A 978 9.82 -3.64 21.62
C GLY A 978 11.31 -3.32 21.68
N GLU A 979 11.73 -2.25 21.00
CA GLU A 979 13.07 -1.68 21.07
C GLU A 979 12.99 -0.26 21.65
N MET A 980 13.69 -0.02 22.76
CA MET A 980 13.87 1.30 23.35
C MET A 980 15.25 1.84 22.94
N VAL A 981 15.26 2.88 22.10
CA VAL A 981 16.44 3.66 21.74
C VAL A 981 16.54 4.84 22.71
N TYR A 982 17.66 5.00 23.40
CA TYR A 982 17.81 6.03 24.42
C TYR A 982 19.20 6.67 24.46
N THR A 983 19.26 7.87 25.02
CA THR A 983 20.49 8.60 25.35
C THR A 983 20.56 8.85 26.85
N LEU A 984 21.77 9.05 27.35
CA LEU A 984 22.04 9.34 28.75
C LEU A 984 22.37 10.82 28.96
N ASP A 985 22.15 11.34 30.16
CA ASP A 985 22.43 12.74 30.52
C ASP A 985 23.94 13.07 30.44
N ASP A 986 24.83 12.08 30.41
CA ASP A 986 26.28 12.26 30.28
C ASP A 986 26.76 12.58 28.85
N GLY A 987 25.84 12.67 27.87
CA GLY A 987 26.16 12.96 26.47
C GLY A 987 26.79 11.79 25.71
N GLY A 988 26.63 10.56 26.20
CA GLY A 988 27.11 9.34 25.53
C GLY A 988 26.40 9.01 24.21
N GLU A 989 26.96 8.07 23.45
CA GLU A 989 26.38 7.56 22.19
C GLU A 989 24.95 7.02 22.40
N VAL A 990 24.13 7.08 21.35
CA VAL A 990 22.77 6.52 21.32
C VAL A 990 22.84 5.02 21.56
N GLN A 991 22.11 4.53 22.57
CA GLN A 991 22.02 3.12 22.93
C GLN A 991 20.66 2.58 22.52
N SER A 992 20.56 1.26 22.29
CA SER A 992 19.26 0.60 22.11
C SER A 992 19.14 -0.64 22.97
N ARG A 993 17.90 -0.96 23.33
CA ARG A 993 17.59 -2.11 24.18
C ARG A 993 16.28 -2.75 23.76
N THR A 994 16.35 -4.02 23.38
CA THR A 994 15.18 -4.83 23.05
C THR A 994 14.59 -5.46 24.31
N PHE A 995 13.27 -5.52 24.38
CA PHE A 995 12.54 -6.08 25.51
C PHE A 995 11.28 -6.83 25.04
N SER A 996 10.91 -7.87 25.77
CA SER A 996 9.66 -8.59 25.53
C SER A 996 8.47 -7.80 26.07
N LEU A 997 7.38 -7.83 25.32
CA LEU A 997 6.07 -7.31 25.70
C LEU A 997 5.27 -8.32 26.56
N GLU A 998 5.68 -9.59 26.61
CA GLU A 998 5.09 -10.64 27.46
C GLU A 998 5.41 -10.49 28.96
#